data_AF-A0A1J4ZZ59-F1
#
_entry.id   AF-A0A1J4ZZ59-F1
#
_cell.length_a   1.000
_cell.length_b   1.000
_cell.length_c   1.000
_cell.angle_alpha   90.00
_cell.angle_beta   90.00
_cell.angle_gamma   90.00
#
_symmetry.space_group_name_H-M   'P 1'
#
loop_
_entity.id
_entity.type
_entity.pdbx_description
1 polymer ?
#
loop_
_entity_poly.entity_id
_entity_poly.type
_entity_poly.pdbx_seq_one_letter_code
_entity_poly.pdbx_strand_id
1 'polypeptide(L)'
;MPELPASTGFSTTQRPVPRPTWLWLIGAGTVLAAGAVFGPLPAALLVLALLGALVLLRGWPVSGMVLLVAAAMLTHFKADVGPVSVRPEHPAILLVGALWLWQIIIHQRPFRLDWPAFFALAWFGLNVGATLANAPDPGDSLRHIFRLSLMVATYVVGINLLRTPRSWTAAFHGFLLLAFGEAAFGLIALALYRFGINVGVQTAWVLTHPVPYGTLEEGNMFGSHSAAWLIAFLALFLAHSARFSSLRSKLSGLSLPLGAAVAGTGLAVLLSFSRGAWLALLVGLALLFIYYSPRSRGQYLRGTLLALGGPFLVISLLLLIQTLPESVPLAARLRTFTTLANDPTVNSRLGNYYEGLMDWAAHPWLGWGPGTFYQLHGIRNWAPAWLSNQIVRTLQETGVFGLLAYGGFVVTLLWAAARGIRRASNPHNRAALLGLTLGFVVLQVAYQATDGTWLAAMWVQAALLASGARLIGDRQIGKSANGKWQMAQSAIRNPQSQIRNPQSPIPLLFIHSSDEMYGSDVVLLELLRRLDRTRFAPLVALPTDITYEQGQARLSDELTKLSIPVRHIDFAVLRRRYLSPRGLPGFARRLWRGSRELADWMRSADVALVHANTVAVLGGALAAKLAGRPLLWHVHEIIVEPRWLRWLIARLVTAAADRIVVISGPVAEHLLGLGAARGARDKVIVIPDAVDTERFNPANDGAPAREAWGIRPDQVLIGMAGRIHTWKGQGVLVEAARLLRDRCAEARFVIAGDIVPGQSAPKEALEAAIAAGGLADRVQLVGFWPDARQVMAGLDVLALPSTAPEPFGLVVLEAMASGKPVIATAAGGPLEIVGDGETGLLVPPRDPAALADAIERLVRDPDLRARMAAAGRRRAVEKFGFAAHIVTFERVYQALLASKVAIGFASRRR
;
A
#
# COMPACT_ATOMS: atom_id res chain seq x y z
N MET A 1 -10.54 -3.93 -61.61
CA MET A 1 -11.96 -3.98 -61.18
C MET A 1 -12.13 -5.12 -60.18
N PRO A 2 -12.73 -4.91 -58.99
CA PRO A 2 -12.82 -3.67 -58.22
C PRO A 2 -12.10 -3.75 -56.84
N GLU A 3 -11.80 -2.57 -56.33
CA GLU A 3 -11.25 -2.25 -55.00
C GLU A 3 -12.27 -2.44 -53.86
N LEU A 4 -11.76 -2.59 -52.62
CA LEU A 4 -12.16 -1.96 -51.33
C LEU A 4 -11.95 -2.91 -50.13
N PRO A 5 -11.72 -2.43 -48.89
CA PRO A 5 -10.97 -1.25 -48.47
C PRO A 5 -9.94 -1.53 -47.34
N ALA A 6 -8.99 -0.62 -47.19
CA ALA A 6 -8.16 -0.49 -46.00
C ALA A 6 -9.01 -0.25 -44.74
N SER A 7 -8.79 -1.01 -43.67
CA SER A 7 -9.36 -0.74 -42.34
C SER A 7 -8.28 -0.57 -41.27
N THR A 8 -8.00 0.71 -41.01
CA THR A 8 -7.92 1.35 -39.69
C THR A 8 -6.91 0.85 -38.67
N GLY A 9 -5.92 1.72 -38.41
CA GLY A 9 -5.06 1.67 -37.23
C GLY A 9 -5.83 1.65 -35.91
N PHE A 10 -5.30 0.90 -34.96
CA PHE A 10 -5.74 0.90 -33.57
C PHE A 10 -5.37 2.24 -32.91
N SER A 11 -6.22 3.25 -33.11
CA SER A 11 -6.34 4.35 -32.16
C SER A 11 -6.86 3.78 -30.84
N THR A 12 -6.19 4.05 -29.73
CA THR A 12 -6.71 3.84 -28.37
C THR A 12 -7.86 4.82 -28.12
N THR A 13 -9.03 4.56 -28.70
CA THR A 13 -10.28 5.19 -28.30
C THR A 13 -10.74 4.53 -27.00
N GLN A 14 -10.90 5.33 -25.96
CA GLN A 14 -11.63 4.95 -24.76
C GLN A 14 -13.01 4.44 -25.19
N ARG A 15 -13.28 3.14 -25.01
CA ARG A 15 -14.64 2.61 -25.20
C ARG A 15 -15.60 3.40 -24.31
N PRO A 16 -16.71 3.95 -24.83
CA PRO A 16 -17.74 4.55 -24.00
C PRO A 16 -18.33 3.48 -23.08
N VAL A 17 -18.50 3.87 -21.81
CA VAL A 17 -19.14 3.05 -20.77
C VAL A 17 -20.56 2.69 -21.22
N PRO A 18 -20.95 1.40 -21.27
CA PRO A 18 -22.34 1.04 -21.52
C PRO A 18 -23.23 1.62 -20.42
N ARG A 19 -24.24 2.40 -20.80
CA ARG A 19 -25.25 2.88 -19.84
C ARG A 19 -26.09 1.66 -19.42
N PRO A 20 -26.17 1.32 -18.12
CA PRO A 20 -26.87 0.12 -17.70
C PRO A 20 -28.37 0.40 -17.67
N THR A 21 -29.07 0.21 -18.80
CA THR A 21 -30.51 0.39 -18.97
C THR A 21 -31.35 -0.48 -18.02
N TRP A 22 -30.82 -1.60 -17.54
CA TRP A 22 -31.49 -2.50 -16.59
C TRP A 22 -31.40 -2.05 -15.12
N LEU A 23 -30.39 -1.24 -14.75
CA LEU A 23 -30.35 -0.59 -13.42
C LEU A 23 -31.48 0.43 -13.26
N TRP A 24 -31.99 0.98 -14.38
CA TRP A 24 -33.19 1.82 -14.40
C TRP A 24 -34.44 1.05 -14.02
N LEU A 25 -34.56 -0.22 -14.45
CA LEU A 25 -35.70 -1.07 -14.13
C LEU A 25 -35.72 -1.49 -12.66
N ILE A 26 -34.55 -1.78 -12.08
CA ILE A 26 -34.42 -2.10 -10.64
C ILE A 26 -34.67 -0.86 -9.78
N GLY A 27 -34.10 0.29 -10.15
CA GLY A 27 -34.34 1.56 -9.48
C GLY A 27 -35.79 2.01 -9.56
N ALA A 28 -36.41 1.93 -10.75
CA ALA A 28 -37.82 2.27 -10.95
C ALA A 28 -38.76 1.30 -10.23
N GLY A 29 -38.46 -0.01 -10.21
CA GLY A 29 -39.23 -1.01 -9.47
C GLY A 29 -39.19 -0.78 -7.95
N THR A 30 -38.03 -0.35 -7.43
CA THR A 30 -37.87 0.00 -6.00
C THR A 30 -38.61 1.30 -5.66
N VAL A 31 -38.66 2.26 -6.57
CA VAL A 31 -39.42 3.53 -6.44
C VAL A 31 -40.92 3.31 -6.51
N LEU A 32 -41.40 2.45 -7.41
CA LEU A 32 -42.82 2.11 -7.52
C LEU A 32 -43.32 1.33 -6.30
N ALA A 33 -42.49 0.42 -5.78
CA ALA A 33 -42.77 -0.28 -4.53
C ALA A 33 -42.76 0.67 -3.30
N ALA A 34 -41.92 1.71 -3.30
CA ALA A 34 -41.92 2.74 -2.26
C ALA A 34 -43.04 3.79 -2.44
N GLY A 35 -43.51 4.08 -3.65
CA GLY A 35 -44.65 4.96 -3.86
C GLY A 35 -45.94 4.41 -3.27
N ALA A 36 -46.12 3.09 -3.32
CA ALA A 36 -47.30 2.39 -2.82
C ALA A 36 -47.35 2.27 -1.27
N VAL A 37 -46.24 2.49 -0.57
CA VAL A 37 -46.11 2.19 0.88
C VAL A 37 -45.92 3.44 1.76
N PHE A 38 -45.34 4.53 1.26
CA PHE A 38 -44.75 5.58 2.12
C PHE A 38 -45.46 6.96 2.10
N GLY A 39 -46.54 7.15 1.34
CA GLY A 39 -47.24 8.44 1.23
C GLY A 39 -46.47 9.53 0.44
N PRO A 40 -47.10 10.67 0.11
CA PRO A 40 -46.60 11.58 -0.93
C PRO A 40 -45.35 12.39 -0.55
N LEU A 41 -45.19 12.77 0.72
CA LEU A 41 -44.08 13.64 1.16
C LEU A 41 -42.74 12.88 1.34
N PRO A 42 -42.70 11.71 2.00
CA PRO A 42 -41.49 10.89 2.09
C PRO A 42 -41.10 10.32 0.73
N ALA A 43 -42.06 9.97 -0.12
CA ALA A 43 -41.82 9.55 -1.50
C ALA A 43 -41.22 10.70 -2.33
N ALA A 44 -41.71 11.93 -2.20
CA ALA A 44 -41.14 13.09 -2.90
C ALA A 44 -39.69 13.40 -2.46
N LEU A 45 -39.38 13.28 -1.17
CA LEU A 45 -38.02 13.48 -0.64
C LEU A 45 -37.06 12.35 -1.06
N LEU A 46 -37.56 11.10 -1.10
CA LEU A 46 -36.80 9.96 -1.59
C LEU A 46 -36.57 10.06 -3.11
N VAL A 47 -37.56 10.52 -3.87
CA VAL A 47 -37.47 10.78 -5.32
C VAL A 47 -36.51 11.93 -5.59
N LEU A 48 -36.52 13.02 -4.82
CA LEU A 48 -35.54 14.11 -4.94
C LEU A 48 -34.12 13.65 -4.56
N ALA A 49 -33.97 12.79 -3.54
CA ALA A 49 -32.68 12.20 -3.17
C ALA A 49 -32.17 11.21 -4.24
N LEU A 50 -33.07 10.44 -4.86
CA LEU A 50 -32.76 9.51 -5.94
C LEU A 50 -32.49 10.22 -7.27
N LEU A 51 -33.23 11.28 -7.61
CA LEU A 51 -32.97 12.15 -8.76
C LEU A 51 -31.66 12.92 -8.56
N GLY A 52 -31.37 13.38 -7.34
CA GLY A 52 -30.07 13.91 -6.95
C GLY A 52 -28.96 12.85 -7.13
N ALA A 53 -29.17 11.63 -6.66
CA ALA A 53 -28.23 10.52 -6.83
C ALA A 53 -28.02 10.13 -8.31
N LEU A 54 -29.08 10.21 -9.14
CA LEU A 54 -29.07 9.95 -10.59
C LEU A 54 -28.30 11.03 -11.37
N VAL A 55 -28.47 12.31 -11.03
CA VAL A 55 -27.68 13.42 -11.59
C VAL A 55 -26.20 13.34 -11.15
N LEU A 56 -25.95 12.77 -9.97
CA LEU A 56 -24.62 12.62 -9.37
C LEU A 56 -23.84 11.37 -9.81
N LEU A 57 -24.39 10.49 -10.64
CA LEU A 57 -23.67 9.34 -11.24
C LEU A 57 -22.47 9.76 -12.11
N ARG A 58 -22.40 11.03 -12.55
CA ARG A 58 -21.24 11.60 -13.27
C ARG A 58 -19.98 11.70 -12.40
N GLY A 59 -20.14 11.69 -11.07
CA GLY A 59 -19.07 11.88 -10.07
C GLY A 59 -18.79 10.67 -9.17
N TRP A 60 -19.23 9.46 -9.56
CA TRP A 60 -18.90 8.22 -8.83
C TRP A 60 -17.38 8.12 -8.62
N PRO A 61 -16.87 7.83 -7.41
CA PRO A 61 -17.54 7.30 -6.21
C PRO A 61 -17.94 8.36 -5.15
N VAL A 62 -17.81 9.66 -5.44
CA VAL A 62 -18.09 10.74 -4.47
C VAL A 62 -19.57 10.78 -4.12
N SER A 63 -20.43 10.60 -5.11
CA SER A 63 -21.88 10.61 -4.97
C SER A 63 -22.42 9.53 -4.03
N GLY A 64 -21.90 8.30 -4.13
CA GLY A 64 -22.24 7.23 -3.20
C GLY A 64 -21.84 7.55 -1.76
N MET A 65 -20.69 8.20 -1.55
CA MET A 65 -20.27 8.62 -0.22
C MET A 65 -21.12 9.77 0.33
N VAL A 66 -21.49 10.76 -0.50
CA VAL A 66 -22.40 11.84 -0.10
C VAL A 66 -23.77 11.29 0.28
N LEU A 67 -24.29 10.30 -0.45
CA LEU A 67 -25.54 9.63 -0.12
C LEU A 67 -25.45 8.89 1.22
N LEU A 68 -24.36 8.14 1.46
CA LEU A 68 -24.13 7.48 2.76
C LEU A 68 -24.03 8.50 3.90
N VAL A 69 -23.35 9.63 3.69
CA VAL A 69 -23.23 10.69 4.69
C VAL A 69 -24.59 11.34 4.93
N ALA A 70 -25.31 11.75 3.89
CA ALA A 70 -26.62 12.38 4.02
C ALA A 70 -27.62 11.46 4.72
N ALA A 71 -27.64 10.18 4.34
CA ALA A 71 -28.50 9.21 4.99
C ALA A 71 -28.11 8.97 6.46
N ALA A 72 -26.80 8.93 6.77
CA ALA A 72 -26.30 8.88 8.15
C ALA A 72 -26.69 10.11 9.00
N MET A 73 -26.97 11.26 8.38
CA MET A 73 -27.42 12.48 9.05
C MET A 73 -28.96 12.57 9.14
N LEU A 74 -29.67 11.72 8.40
CA LEU A 74 -31.13 11.63 8.39
C LEU A 74 -31.64 10.43 9.21
N THR A 75 -30.78 9.84 10.03
CA THR A 75 -31.05 8.66 10.89
C THR A 75 -32.21 8.87 11.88
N HIS A 76 -32.71 10.10 11.98
CA HIS A 76 -33.79 10.51 12.88
C HIS A 76 -35.18 10.35 12.26
N PHE A 77 -35.24 10.14 10.94
CA PHE A 77 -36.47 9.80 10.24
C PHE A 77 -36.62 8.28 10.23
N LYS A 78 -37.78 7.79 10.65
CA LYS A 78 -38.14 6.38 10.57
C LYS A 78 -39.50 6.24 9.89
N ALA A 79 -39.66 5.18 9.11
CA ALA A 79 -40.92 4.76 8.53
C ALA A 79 -41.12 3.30 8.92
N ASP A 80 -42.23 3.00 9.58
CA ASP A 80 -42.55 1.63 9.98
C ASP A 80 -43.21 0.92 8.79
N VAL A 81 -42.56 -0.13 8.27
CA VAL A 81 -43.03 -0.97 7.16
C VAL A 81 -43.33 -2.34 7.74
N GLY A 82 -44.60 -2.57 8.09
CA GLY A 82 -44.99 -3.75 8.87
C GLY A 82 -44.30 -3.77 10.23
N PRO A 83 -43.69 -4.90 10.68
CA PRO A 83 -42.98 -4.98 11.95
C PRO A 83 -41.56 -4.36 11.90
N VAL A 84 -41.16 -3.75 10.78
CA VAL A 84 -39.80 -3.29 10.55
C VAL A 84 -39.75 -1.77 10.46
N SER A 85 -39.04 -1.15 11.39
CA SER A 85 -38.73 0.29 11.32
C SER A 85 -37.57 0.54 10.34
N VAL A 86 -37.88 1.17 9.21
CA VAL A 86 -36.94 1.49 8.13
C VAL A 86 -36.51 2.95 8.25
N ARG A 87 -35.20 3.22 8.16
CA ARG A 87 -34.63 4.58 8.20
C ARG A 87 -33.93 4.90 6.89
N PRO A 88 -33.77 6.18 6.49
CA PRO A 88 -33.16 6.58 5.22
C PRO A 88 -31.79 5.95 4.91
N GLU A 89 -30.99 5.64 5.91
CA GLU A 89 -29.70 4.96 5.80
C GLU A 89 -29.81 3.51 5.32
N HIS A 90 -30.86 2.78 5.69
CA HIS A 90 -31.01 1.37 5.29
C HIS A 90 -31.10 1.20 3.76
N PRO A 91 -32.03 1.86 3.03
CA PRO A 91 -32.07 1.75 1.57
C PRO A 91 -30.86 2.42 0.90
N ALA A 92 -30.28 3.48 1.48
CA ALA A 92 -29.08 4.12 0.95
C ALA A 92 -27.88 3.15 0.96
N ILE A 93 -27.68 2.41 2.06
CA ILE A 93 -26.59 1.42 2.18
C ILE A 93 -26.81 0.25 1.23
N LEU A 94 -28.04 -0.26 1.11
CA LEU A 94 -28.37 -1.34 0.17
C LEU A 94 -28.12 -0.91 -1.28
N LEU A 95 -28.55 0.29 -1.66
CA LEU A 95 -28.35 0.84 -3.00
C LEU A 95 -26.85 1.02 -3.32
N VAL A 96 -26.10 1.66 -2.42
CA VAL A 96 -24.67 1.91 -2.61
C VAL A 96 -23.89 0.60 -2.59
N GLY A 97 -24.26 -0.34 -1.72
CA GLY A 97 -23.70 -1.69 -1.63
C GLY A 97 -23.93 -2.49 -2.91
N ALA A 98 -25.16 -2.49 -3.45
CA ALA A 98 -25.50 -3.17 -4.71
C ALA A 98 -24.74 -2.59 -5.90
N LEU A 99 -24.67 -1.26 -6.03
CA LEU A 99 -23.90 -0.57 -7.07
C LEU A 99 -22.39 -0.86 -6.97
N TRP A 100 -21.88 -1.04 -5.76
CA TRP A 100 -20.49 -1.38 -5.53
C TRP A 100 -20.20 -2.87 -5.80
N LEU A 101 -21.06 -3.79 -5.38
CA LEU A 101 -21.00 -5.23 -5.70
C LEU A 101 -21.03 -5.45 -7.21
N TRP A 102 -21.93 -4.76 -7.91
CA TRP A 102 -21.99 -4.71 -9.37
C TRP A 102 -20.64 -4.35 -10.01
N GLN A 103 -19.96 -3.34 -9.47
CA GLN A 103 -18.63 -2.93 -9.94
C GLN A 103 -17.53 -3.96 -9.67
N ILE A 104 -17.61 -4.73 -8.60
CA ILE A 104 -16.64 -5.81 -8.33
C ILE A 104 -16.85 -6.95 -9.33
N ILE A 105 -18.09 -7.39 -9.50
CA ILE A 105 -18.42 -8.56 -10.32
C ILE A 105 -18.17 -8.27 -11.80
N ILE A 106 -18.59 -7.10 -12.30
CA ILE A 106 -18.53 -6.80 -13.74
C ILE A 106 -17.24 -6.08 -14.15
N HIS A 107 -16.70 -5.21 -13.29
CA HIS A 107 -15.47 -4.47 -13.62
C HIS A 107 -14.21 -5.02 -12.94
N GLN A 108 -14.29 -6.26 -12.41
CA GLN A 108 -13.20 -6.98 -11.74
C GLN A 108 -12.38 -6.12 -10.78
N ARG A 109 -13.06 -5.26 -10.03
CA ARG A 109 -12.37 -4.33 -9.13
C ARG A 109 -11.91 -5.09 -7.89
N PRO A 110 -10.63 -4.95 -7.47
CA PRO A 110 -10.12 -5.69 -6.32
C PRO A 110 -10.83 -5.22 -5.04
N PHE A 111 -11.39 -6.18 -4.30
CA PHE A 111 -11.92 -5.99 -2.96
C PHE A 111 -10.78 -5.78 -1.97
N ARG A 112 -10.93 -4.84 -1.03
CA ARG A 112 -9.89 -4.54 -0.03
C ARG A 112 -10.47 -4.62 1.37
N LEU A 113 -9.84 -5.45 2.20
CA LEU A 113 -10.01 -5.49 3.65
C LEU A 113 -8.70 -5.05 4.29
N ASP A 114 -8.77 -4.05 5.18
CA ASP A 114 -7.67 -3.70 6.06
C ASP A 114 -7.89 -4.26 7.47
N TRP A 115 -6.88 -4.13 8.33
CA TRP A 115 -6.97 -4.62 9.71
C TRP A 115 -8.19 -4.07 10.47
N PRO A 116 -8.52 -2.77 10.42
CA PRO A 116 -9.76 -2.30 11.04
C PRO A 116 -11.00 -2.97 10.44
N ALA A 117 -11.08 -3.14 9.11
CA ALA A 117 -12.21 -3.85 8.49
C ALA A 117 -12.32 -5.30 8.97
N PHE A 118 -11.20 -6.01 9.11
CA PHE A 118 -11.18 -7.37 9.64
C PHE A 118 -11.75 -7.42 11.06
N PHE A 119 -11.29 -6.55 11.96
CA PHE A 119 -11.78 -6.50 13.34
C PHE A 119 -13.25 -6.08 13.43
N ALA A 120 -13.70 -5.14 12.58
CA ALA A 120 -15.10 -4.75 12.52
C ALA A 120 -16.01 -5.90 12.05
N LEU A 121 -15.56 -6.68 11.06
CA LEU A 121 -16.28 -7.88 10.61
C LEU A 121 -16.25 -9.02 11.64
N ALA A 122 -15.14 -9.19 12.35
CA ALA A 122 -15.04 -10.15 13.44
C ALA A 122 -16.02 -9.80 14.57
N TRP A 123 -16.09 -8.52 14.96
CA TRP A 123 -17.05 -8.03 15.94
C TRP A 123 -18.50 -8.24 15.48
N PHE A 124 -18.79 -8.00 14.20
CA PHE A 124 -20.10 -8.32 13.61
C PHE A 124 -20.43 -9.82 13.70
N GLY A 125 -19.49 -10.69 13.32
CA GLY A 125 -19.68 -12.15 13.41
C GLY A 125 -19.90 -12.64 14.84
N LEU A 126 -19.23 -12.02 15.82
CA LEU A 126 -19.43 -12.33 17.23
C LEU A 126 -20.81 -11.91 17.74
N ASN A 127 -21.37 -10.80 17.26
CA ASN A 127 -22.76 -10.42 17.56
C ASN A 127 -23.75 -11.48 17.05
N VAL A 128 -23.56 -11.96 15.81
CA VAL A 128 -24.37 -13.05 15.24
C VAL A 128 -24.26 -14.32 16.09
N GLY A 129 -23.03 -14.71 16.43
CA GLY A 129 -22.77 -15.89 17.25
C GLY A 129 -23.40 -15.80 18.64
N ALA A 130 -23.27 -14.65 19.30
CA ALA A 130 -23.86 -14.39 20.60
C ALA A 130 -25.38 -14.50 20.59
N THR A 131 -26.04 -13.91 19.59
CA THR A 131 -27.50 -14.01 19.44
C THR A 131 -27.97 -15.43 19.19
N LEU A 132 -27.32 -16.16 18.28
CA LEU A 132 -27.72 -17.54 17.99
C LEU A 132 -27.50 -18.48 19.18
N ALA A 133 -26.52 -18.19 20.03
CA ALA A 133 -26.18 -19.03 21.18
C ALA A 133 -26.99 -18.71 22.43
N ASN A 134 -27.20 -17.41 22.74
CA ASN A 134 -27.58 -16.98 24.07
C ASN A 134 -28.82 -16.06 24.11
N ALA A 135 -29.29 -15.50 22.99
CA ALA A 135 -30.40 -14.56 23.03
C ALA A 135 -31.73 -15.27 23.42
N PRO A 136 -32.48 -14.76 24.41
CA PRO A 136 -33.79 -15.29 24.79
C PRO A 136 -34.81 -15.27 23.66
N ASP A 137 -34.84 -14.18 22.88
CA ASP A 137 -35.55 -14.09 21.60
C ASP A 137 -34.52 -13.79 20.48
N PRO A 138 -34.05 -14.83 19.78
CA PRO A 138 -33.14 -14.69 18.65
C PRO A 138 -33.74 -13.87 17.51
N GLY A 139 -35.06 -13.93 17.29
CA GLY A 139 -35.72 -13.23 16.19
C GLY A 139 -35.63 -11.71 16.36
N ASP A 140 -35.95 -11.21 17.54
CA ASP A 140 -35.84 -9.79 17.83
C ASP A 140 -34.38 -9.31 17.94
N SER A 141 -33.48 -10.15 18.47
CA SER A 141 -32.04 -9.85 18.49
C SER A 141 -31.43 -9.82 17.08
N LEU A 142 -31.86 -10.70 16.18
CA LEU A 142 -31.46 -10.68 14.76
C LEU A 142 -31.92 -9.40 14.05
N ARG A 143 -33.08 -8.83 14.42
CA ARG A 143 -33.50 -7.49 13.92
C ARG A 143 -32.51 -6.41 14.33
N HIS A 144 -31.98 -6.48 15.56
CA HIS A 144 -30.96 -5.55 16.05
C HIS A 144 -29.60 -5.77 15.36
N ILE A 145 -29.20 -7.02 15.12
CA ILE A 145 -28.00 -7.36 14.34
C ILE A 145 -28.10 -6.80 12.92
N PHE A 146 -29.25 -6.96 12.26
CA PHE A 146 -29.43 -6.46 10.90
C PHE A 146 -29.20 -4.93 10.84
N ARG A 147 -29.69 -4.19 11.84
CA ARG A 147 -29.40 -2.74 11.97
C ARG A 147 -27.90 -2.48 12.14
N LEU A 148 -27.22 -3.20 13.03
CA LEU A 148 -25.76 -3.08 13.23
C LEU A 148 -24.94 -3.46 11.98
N SER A 149 -25.41 -4.44 11.20
CA SER A 149 -24.76 -4.95 9.99
C SER A 149 -24.64 -3.87 8.90
N LEU A 150 -25.69 -3.06 8.75
CA LEU A 150 -25.75 -1.97 7.78
C LEU A 150 -24.68 -0.90 8.11
N MET A 151 -24.35 -0.73 9.38
CA MET A 151 -23.39 0.27 9.83
C MET A 151 -21.94 -0.16 9.60
N VAL A 152 -21.60 -1.41 9.94
CA VAL A 152 -20.29 -1.98 9.62
C VAL A 152 -20.08 -2.03 8.09
N ALA A 153 -21.14 -2.35 7.35
CA ALA A 153 -21.13 -2.29 5.88
C ALA A 153 -20.82 -0.89 5.36
N THR A 154 -21.31 0.17 6.00
CA THR A 154 -21.01 1.56 5.64
C THR A 154 -19.51 1.85 5.69
N TYR A 155 -18.81 1.33 6.70
CA TYR A 155 -17.35 1.45 6.78
C TYR A 155 -16.64 0.68 5.65
N VAL A 156 -16.99 -0.59 5.45
CA VAL A 156 -16.39 -1.47 4.44
C VAL A 156 -16.62 -0.92 3.02
N VAL A 157 -17.83 -0.45 2.74
CA VAL A 157 -18.20 0.21 1.49
C VAL A 157 -17.42 1.52 1.35
N GLY A 158 -17.41 2.37 2.37
CA GLY A 158 -16.72 3.67 2.36
C GLY A 158 -15.21 3.56 2.04
N ILE A 159 -14.48 2.64 2.69
CA ILE A 159 -13.04 2.44 2.40
C ILE A 159 -12.76 1.87 1.01
N ASN A 160 -13.76 1.22 0.40
CA ASN A 160 -13.65 0.64 -0.94
C ASN A 160 -14.15 1.58 -2.04
N LEU A 161 -15.03 2.54 -1.71
CA LEU A 161 -15.44 3.65 -2.59
C LEU A 161 -14.33 4.71 -2.70
N LEU A 162 -13.75 5.12 -1.56
CA LEU A 162 -12.74 6.17 -1.52
C LEU A 162 -11.35 5.62 -1.89
N ARG A 163 -11.00 5.72 -3.18
CA ARG A 163 -9.73 5.19 -3.73
C ARG A 163 -8.74 6.23 -4.21
N THR A 164 -9.14 7.51 -4.32
CA THR A 164 -8.26 8.59 -4.80
C THR A 164 -8.24 9.77 -3.84
N PRO A 165 -7.15 10.55 -3.77
CA PRO A 165 -7.13 11.79 -2.99
C PRO A 165 -8.25 12.76 -3.37
N ARG A 166 -8.56 12.89 -4.67
CA ARG A 166 -9.64 13.76 -5.16
C ARG A 166 -11.01 13.32 -4.64
N SER A 167 -11.34 12.04 -4.78
CA SER A 167 -12.61 11.50 -4.28
C SER A 167 -12.72 11.60 -2.77
N TRP A 168 -11.61 11.38 -2.06
CA TRP A 168 -11.54 11.53 -0.61
C TRP A 168 -11.78 12.98 -0.17
N THR A 169 -11.08 13.93 -0.79
CA THR A 169 -11.22 15.35 -0.47
C THR A 169 -12.64 15.83 -0.72
N ALA A 170 -13.27 15.47 -1.84
CA ALA A 170 -14.66 15.84 -2.12
C ALA A 170 -15.63 15.25 -1.07
N ALA A 171 -15.46 13.97 -0.73
CA ALA A 171 -16.26 13.33 0.32
C ALA A 171 -16.07 13.97 1.70
N PHE A 172 -14.84 14.34 2.06
CA PHE A 172 -14.54 15.03 3.31
C PHE A 172 -15.19 16.42 3.38
N HIS A 173 -15.18 17.20 2.30
CA HIS A 173 -15.88 18.49 2.26
C HIS A 173 -17.41 18.33 2.33
N GLY A 174 -17.95 17.33 1.62
CA GLY A 174 -19.38 16.99 1.73
C GLY A 174 -19.78 16.63 3.16
N PHE A 175 -18.94 15.85 3.84
CA PHE A 175 -19.11 15.52 5.25
C PHE A 175 -19.12 16.76 6.16
N LEU A 176 -18.18 17.69 5.98
CA LEU A 176 -18.15 18.93 6.77
C LEU A 176 -19.35 19.86 6.49
N LEU A 177 -19.79 19.97 5.24
CA LEU A 177 -20.96 20.80 4.89
C LEU A 177 -22.24 20.26 5.54
N LEU A 178 -22.44 18.94 5.49
CA LEU A 178 -23.56 18.28 6.14
C LEU A 178 -23.52 18.42 7.66
N ALA A 179 -22.33 18.28 8.27
CA ALA A 179 -22.11 18.51 9.70
C ALA A 179 -22.47 19.94 10.14
N PHE A 180 -22.15 20.95 9.32
CA PHE A 180 -22.57 22.33 9.58
C PHE A 180 -24.09 22.50 9.44
N GLY A 181 -24.70 21.89 8.42
CA GLY A 181 -26.15 21.90 8.22
C GLY A 181 -26.92 21.27 9.39
N GLU A 182 -26.44 20.15 9.93
CA GLU A 182 -27.00 19.49 11.12
C GLU A 182 -26.99 20.43 12.34
N ALA A 183 -25.83 21.05 12.63
CA ALA A 183 -25.70 22.01 13.73
C ALA A 183 -26.64 23.21 13.56
N ALA A 184 -26.74 23.77 12.35
CA ALA A 184 -27.64 24.87 12.05
C ALA A 184 -29.12 24.49 12.20
N PHE A 185 -29.51 23.29 11.73
CA PHE A 185 -30.87 22.78 11.90
C PHE A 185 -31.24 22.64 13.38
N GLY A 186 -30.36 22.07 14.21
CA GLY A 186 -30.60 21.95 15.64
C GLY A 186 -30.77 23.31 16.35
N LEU A 187 -30.00 24.33 15.93
CA LEU A 187 -30.16 25.70 16.44
C LEU A 187 -31.51 26.31 16.03
N ILE A 188 -31.94 26.12 14.78
CA ILE A 188 -33.24 26.60 14.28
C ILE A 188 -34.38 25.90 15.01
N ALA A 189 -34.31 24.58 15.18
CA ALA A 189 -35.27 23.79 15.93
C ALA A 189 -35.46 24.32 17.35
N LEU A 190 -34.35 24.60 18.04
CA LEU A 190 -34.37 25.16 19.38
C LEU A 190 -34.95 26.59 19.43
N ALA A 191 -34.67 27.41 18.42
CA ALA A 191 -35.22 28.77 18.32
C ALA A 191 -36.75 28.73 18.10
N LEU A 192 -37.23 27.88 17.19
CA LEU A 192 -38.65 27.71 16.89
C LEU A 192 -39.44 27.17 18.10
N TYR A 193 -38.83 26.29 18.90
CA TYR A 193 -39.44 25.79 20.13
C TYR A 193 -39.86 26.90 21.10
N ARG A 194 -39.11 28.01 21.17
CA ARG A 194 -39.47 29.17 22.03
C ARG A 194 -40.78 29.83 21.62
N PHE A 195 -41.21 29.61 20.38
CA PHE A 195 -42.47 30.10 19.83
C PHE A 195 -43.57 29.02 19.86
N GLY A 196 -43.35 27.91 20.57
CA GLY A 196 -44.26 26.76 20.59
C GLY A 196 -44.28 25.97 19.28
N ILE A 197 -43.41 26.30 18.32
CA ILE A 197 -43.29 25.63 17.04
C ILE A 197 -42.34 24.45 17.21
N ASN A 198 -42.91 23.26 17.29
CA ASN A 198 -42.17 22.01 17.41
C ASN A 198 -41.66 21.54 16.04
N VAL A 199 -40.45 21.98 15.68
CA VAL A 199 -39.68 21.39 14.57
C VAL A 199 -38.55 20.61 15.21
N GLY A 200 -38.70 19.29 15.32
CA GLY A 200 -37.80 18.47 16.11
C GLY A 200 -38.00 16.98 15.89
N VAL A 201 -36.95 16.23 16.22
CA VAL A 201 -36.85 14.77 16.12
C VAL A 201 -37.64 14.10 17.24
N GLN A 202 -38.38 13.06 16.90
CA GLN A 202 -39.09 12.22 17.86
C GLN A 202 -38.08 11.38 18.66
N THR A 203 -38.03 11.55 19.98
CA THR A 203 -37.30 10.64 20.88
C THR A 203 -38.29 9.94 21.83
N ALA A 204 -38.35 8.61 21.68
CA ALA A 204 -39.05 7.62 22.50
C ALA A 204 -40.60 7.62 22.53
N TRP A 205 -41.13 6.40 22.57
CA TRP A 205 -42.55 6.02 22.75
C TRP A 205 -43.19 6.51 24.07
N VAL A 206 -42.44 7.17 24.95
CA VAL A 206 -42.84 7.48 26.34
C VAL A 206 -43.01 8.99 26.57
N LEU A 207 -42.44 9.85 25.72
CA LEU A 207 -42.59 11.29 25.84
C LEU A 207 -43.76 11.77 24.95
N THR A 208 -44.85 12.18 25.58
CA THR A 208 -46.07 12.68 24.93
C THR A 208 -45.91 14.06 24.27
N HIS A 209 -44.73 14.67 24.32
CA HIS A 209 -44.46 16.00 23.77
C HIS A 209 -43.21 16.02 22.90
N PRO A 210 -43.25 16.66 21.71
CA PRO A 210 -42.04 16.92 20.93
C PRO A 210 -41.12 17.83 21.74
N VAL A 211 -39.89 17.39 21.95
CA VAL A 211 -38.88 18.16 22.69
C VAL A 211 -37.80 18.57 21.71
N PRO A 212 -37.29 19.82 21.74
CA PRO A 212 -36.14 20.20 20.94
C PRO A 212 -34.98 19.26 21.28
N TYR A 213 -34.28 18.91 20.22
CA TYR A 213 -33.17 17.97 20.16
C TYR A 213 -32.26 18.01 21.40
N GLY A 214 -32.09 16.86 22.07
CA GLY A 214 -31.22 16.71 23.25
C GLY A 214 -31.89 17.06 24.56
N THR A 215 -32.77 16.17 25.06
CA THR A 215 -33.17 16.19 26.47
C THR A 215 -32.03 15.69 27.35
N LEU A 216 -32.05 16.10 28.62
CA LEU A 216 -31.17 15.55 29.67
C LEU A 216 -31.38 14.05 29.88
N GLU A 217 -32.52 13.50 29.46
CA GLU A 217 -32.93 12.11 29.72
C GLU A 217 -32.36 11.09 28.73
N GLU A 218 -32.03 11.50 27.50
CA GLU A 218 -31.37 10.64 26.51
C GLU A 218 -29.92 11.07 26.26
N GLY A 219 -29.14 10.16 25.66
CA GLY A 219 -27.81 10.47 25.21
C GLY A 219 -27.84 11.67 24.29
N ASN A 220 -27.28 12.81 24.73
CA ASN A 220 -27.33 14.02 23.93
C ASN A 220 -26.34 13.94 22.75
N MET A 221 -26.84 13.28 21.71
CA MET A 221 -26.16 12.96 20.45
C MET A 221 -25.87 14.20 19.64
N PHE A 222 -26.80 15.16 19.61
CA PHE A 222 -26.59 16.45 18.95
C PHE A 222 -25.38 17.19 19.50
N GLY A 223 -25.27 17.28 20.83
CA GLY A 223 -24.11 17.86 21.49
C GLY A 223 -22.83 17.11 21.16
N SER A 224 -22.88 15.78 21.15
CA SER A 224 -21.72 14.91 20.93
C SER A 224 -21.20 14.97 19.49
N HIS A 225 -22.09 14.95 18.49
CA HIS A 225 -21.76 15.17 17.09
C HIS A 225 -21.23 16.58 16.87
N SER A 226 -21.93 17.59 17.37
CA SER A 226 -21.48 18.98 17.28
C SER A 226 -20.09 19.17 17.90
N ALA A 227 -19.78 18.50 19.02
CA ALA A 227 -18.46 18.54 19.64
C ALA A 227 -17.38 17.90 18.76
N ALA A 228 -17.66 16.74 18.16
CA ALA A 228 -16.76 16.08 17.22
C ALA A 228 -16.50 16.95 15.97
N TRP A 229 -17.53 17.62 15.45
CA TRP A 229 -17.46 18.50 14.27
C TRP A 229 -16.68 19.77 14.57
N LEU A 230 -16.94 20.37 15.74
CA LEU A 230 -16.23 21.56 16.20
C LEU A 230 -14.72 21.32 16.25
N ILE A 231 -14.27 20.16 16.74
CA ILE A 231 -12.85 19.77 16.76
C ILE A 231 -12.27 19.69 15.35
N ALA A 232 -13.01 19.12 14.40
CA ALA A 232 -12.58 19.04 13.01
C ALA A 232 -12.47 20.43 12.36
N PHE A 233 -13.46 21.31 12.57
CA PHE A 233 -13.42 22.70 12.09
C PHE A 233 -12.28 23.49 12.72
N LEU A 234 -12.05 23.36 14.03
CA LEU A 234 -10.96 24.02 14.74
C LEU A 234 -9.59 23.57 14.25
N ALA A 235 -9.38 22.26 14.01
CA ALA A 235 -8.14 21.75 13.45
C ALA A 235 -7.81 22.42 12.10
N LEU A 236 -8.81 22.55 11.23
CA LEU A 236 -8.68 23.21 9.92
C LEU A 236 -8.45 24.72 10.05
N PHE A 237 -9.15 25.38 10.97
CA PHE A 237 -9.04 26.81 11.23
C PHE A 237 -7.64 27.19 11.71
N LEU A 238 -7.07 26.41 12.63
CA LEU A 238 -5.70 26.59 13.10
C LEU A 238 -4.67 26.37 11.99
N ALA A 239 -4.86 25.36 11.14
CA ALA A 239 -3.98 25.12 10.00
C ALA A 239 -4.01 26.24 8.96
N HIS A 240 -5.20 26.82 8.71
CA HIS A 240 -5.35 27.92 7.77
C HIS A 240 -4.70 29.21 8.29
N SER A 241 -4.91 29.52 9.58
CA SER A 241 -4.36 30.71 10.20
C SER A 241 -2.83 30.71 10.25
N ALA A 242 -2.16 29.56 10.37
CA ALA A 242 -0.69 29.45 10.38
C ALA A 242 0.04 30.00 9.12
N ARG A 243 -0.66 30.18 7.99
CA ARG A 243 -0.08 30.76 6.75
C ARG A 243 -0.10 32.29 6.69
N PHE A 244 -0.86 32.96 7.55
CA PHE A 244 -1.08 34.40 7.48
C PHE A 244 -0.27 35.14 8.55
N SER A 245 1.03 35.30 8.31
CA SER A 245 1.92 36.18 9.09
C SER A 245 2.18 37.53 8.42
N SER A 246 1.64 37.78 7.21
CA SER A 246 1.72 39.09 6.56
C SER A 246 0.40 39.84 6.72
N LEU A 247 0.47 41.10 7.16
CA LEU A 247 -0.66 41.97 7.52
C LEU A 247 -1.58 42.35 6.34
N ARG A 248 -1.40 41.79 5.13
CA ARG A 248 -1.92 42.35 3.88
C ARG A 248 -2.98 41.54 3.13
N SER A 249 -3.68 40.61 3.77
CA SER A 249 -4.71 39.81 3.06
C SER A 249 -5.93 39.44 3.91
N LYS A 250 -6.42 40.39 4.73
CA LYS A 250 -7.57 40.23 5.64
C LYS A 250 -8.92 39.84 4.99
N LEU A 251 -8.96 39.49 3.71
CA LEU A 251 -10.18 39.10 2.99
C LEU A 251 -9.96 37.91 2.03
N SER A 252 -9.22 36.88 2.43
CA SER A 252 -9.30 35.60 1.71
C SER A 252 -10.64 34.93 2.02
N GLY A 253 -11.53 34.81 1.03
CA GLY A 253 -12.93 34.37 1.18
C GLY A 253 -13.21 33.01 1.86
N LEU A 254 -12.18 32.26 2.30
CA LEU A 254 -12.31 30.99 3.02
C LEU A 254 -12.22 31.10 4.56
N SER A 255 -11.66 32.19 5.12
CA SER A 255 -11.52 32.31 6.58
C SER A 255 -12.83 32.68 7.30
N LEU A 256 -13.68 33.47 6.64
CA LEU A 256 -14.99 33.88 7.15
C LEU A 256 -15.97 32.69 7.27
N PRO A 257 -16.21 31.87 6.24
CA PRO A 257 -17.12 30.73 6.34
C PRO A 257 -16.64 29.68 7.36
N LEU A 258 -15.32 29.48 7.49
CA LEU A 258 -14.78 28.56 8.49
C LEU A 258 -14.92 29.10 9.92
N GLY A 259 -14.77 30.42 10.11
CA GLY A 259 -15.05 31.07 11.40
C GLY A 259 -16.54 31.00 11.78
N ALA A 260 -17.45 31.19 10.83
CA ALA A 260 -18.88 31.02 11.03
C ALA A 260 -19.25 29.57 11.39
N ALA A 261 -18.61 28.58 10.75
CA ALA A 261 -18.79 27.17 11.08
C ALA A 261 -18.35 26.86 12.52
N VAL A 262 -17.17 27.35 12.95
CA VAL A 262 -16.69 27.19 14.33
C VAL A 262 -17.66 27.84 15.33
N ALA A 263 -18.14 29.06 15.06
CA ALA A 263 -19.06 29.76 15.95
C ALA A 263 -20.43 29.06 16.04
N GLY A 264 -21.01 28.69 14.90
CA GLY A 264 -22.31 28.01 14.84
C GLY A 264 -22.28 26.64 15.51
N THR A 265 -21.29 25.81 15.19
CA THR A 265 -21.15 24.49 15.84
C THR A 265 -20.78 24.61 17.32
N GLY A 266 -19.99 25.63 17.71
CA GLY A 266 -19.73 25.93 19.12
C GLY A 266 -21.00 26.26 19.90
N LEU A 267 -21.86 27.11 19.33
CA LEU A 267 -23.16 27.44 19.91
C LEU A 267 -24.07 26.20 20.00
N ALA A 268 -24.05 25.31 19.01
CA ALA A 268 -24.78 24.05 19.05
C ALA A 268 -24.34 23.15 20.21
N VAL A 269 -23.03 23.01 20.46
CA VAL A 269 -22.53 22.26 21.64
C VAL A 269 -22.98 22.90 22.94
N LEU A 270 -22.86 24.23 23.04
CA LEU A 270 -23.25 25.01 24.22
C LEU A 270 -24.72 24.77 24.56
N LEU A 271 -25.60 24.94 23.57
CA LEU A 271 -27.05 24.83 23.72
C LEU A 271 -27.53 23.37 23.80
N SER A 272 -26.65 22.39 23.59
CA SER A 272 -26.99 20.99 23.81
C SER A 272 -27.18 20.70 25.30
N PHE A 273 -26.40 21.28 26.21
CA PHE A 273 -26.34 20.90 27.63
C PHE A 273 -25.88 19.44 27.89
N SER A 274 -25.13 18.82 26.96
CA SER A 274 -24.57 17.46 27.15
C SER A 274 -23.28 17.46 27.97
N ARG A 275 -23.29 17.07 29.25
CA ARG A 275 -22.06 16.96 30.06
C ARG A 275 -20.97 16.13 29.36
N GLY A 276 -21.38 15.04 28.69
CA GLY A 276 -20.49 14.17 27.91
C GLY A 276 -19.85 14.88 26.72
N ALA A 277 -20.63 15.67 25.95
CA ALA A 277 -20.07 16.43 24.83
C ALA A 277 -19.11 17.53 25.30
N TRP A 278 -19.41 18.18 26.42
CA TRP A 278 -18.55 19.19 27.02
C TRP A 278 -17.22 18.61 27.49
N LEU A 279 -17.24 17.49 28.22
CA LEU A 279 -16.03 16.82 28.68
C LEU A 279 -15.20 16.33 27.49
N ALA A 280 -15.83 15.69 26.51
CA ALA A 280 -15.14 15.20 25.31
C ALA A 280 -14.57 16.35 24.47
N LEU A 281 -15.28 17.48 24.38
CA LEU A 281 -14.77 18.70 23.74
C LEU A 281 -13.55 19.26 24.47
N LEU A 282 -13.57 19.36 25.80
CA LEU A 282 -12.43 19.84 26.58
C LEU A 282 -11.18 18.96 26.38
N VAL A 283 -11.35 17.64 26.40
CA VAL A 283 -10.27 16.68 26.10
C VAL A 283 -9.77 16.87 24.67
N GLY A 284 -10.68 16.99 23.70
CA GLY A 284 -10.36 17.25 22.31
C GLY A 284 -9.57 18.53 22.10
N LEU A 285 -9.98 19.64 22.74
CA LEU A 285 -9.29 20.93 22.71
C LEU A 285 -7.90 20.85 23.34
N ALA A 286 -7.76 20.18 24.49
CA ALA A 286 -6.48 19.97 25.15
C ALA A 286 -5.50 19.18 24.27
N LEU A 287 -5.96 18.09 23.64
CA LEU A 287 -5.15 17.29 22.71
C LEU A 287 -4.76 18.10 21.46
N LEU A 288 -5.68 18.91 20.94
CA LEU A 288 -5.45 19.77 19.79
C LEU A 288 -4.43 20.88 20.13
N PHE A 289 -4.46 21.41 21.35
CA PHE A 289 -3.47 22.34 21.88
C PHE A 289 -2.08 21.70 22.03
N ILE A 290 -1.99 20.50 22.61
CA ILE A 290 -0.72 19.75 22.71
C ILE A 290 -0.12 19.53 21.31
N TYR A 291 -0.96 19.15 20.35
CA TYR A 291 -0.51 18.84 18.99
C TYR A 291 -0.06 20.08 18.19
N TYR A 292 -0.69 21.23 18.42
CA TYR A 292 -0.36 22.51 17.76
C TYR A 292 0.58 23.41 18.57
N SER A 293 1.20 22.89 19.63
CA SER A 293 2.13 23.63 20.51
C SER A 293 3.20 24.42 19.71
N PRO A 294 3.37 25.74 19.97
CA PRO A 294 3.96 26.69 19.02
C PRO A 294 5.48 26.75 19.08
N ARG A 295 6.14 26.55 17.92
CA ARG A 295 7.58 26.82 17.75
C ARG A 295 7.93 28.22 17.16
N SER A 296 6.98 29.12 16.91
CA SER A 296 7.31 30.50 16.48
C SER A 296 6.20 31.54 16.71
N ARG A 297 6.57 32.63 17.41
CA ARG A 297 6.07 34.04 17.56
C ARG A 297 4.66 34.52 17.13
N GLY A 298 3.76 33.72 16.54
CA GLY A 298 2.33 34.05 16.37
C GLY A 298 1.49 33.79 17.63
N GLN A 299 2.13 33.82 18.81
CA GLN A 299 1.71 33.12 20.03
C GLN A 299 0.67 33.86 20.88
N TYR A 300 0.64 35.20 20.87
CA TYR A 300 -0.24 35.94 21.79
C TYR A 300 -1.69 35.97 21.34
N LEU A 301 -2.02 36.49 20.15
CA LEU A 301 -3.43 36.71 19.77
C LEU A 301 -4.30 35.42 19.72
N ARG A 302 -3.71 34.30 19.28
CA ARG A 302 -4.42 33.00 19.18
C ARG A 302 -4.49 32.26 20.50
N GLY A 303 -3.45 32.34 21.32
CA GLY A 303 -3.45 31.83 22.68
C GLY A 303 -4.45 32.59 23.54
N THR A 304 -4.48 33.92 23.44
CA THR A 304 -5.39 34.80 24.18
C THR A 304 -6.86 34.59 23.78
N LEU A 305 -7.19 34.46 22.49
CA LEU A 305 -8.57 34.20 22.06
C LEU A 305 -9.09 32.81 22.46
N LEU A 306 -8.24 31.77 22.48
CA LEU A 306 -8.64 30.41 22.89
C LEU A 306 -8.62 30.23 24.41
N ALA A 307 -7.66 30.84 25.11
CA ALA A 307 -7.54 30.75 26.57
C ALA A 307 -8.54 31.65 27.31
N LEU A 308 -8.92 32.79 26.74
CA LEU A 308 -9.95 33.65 27.31
C LEU A 308 -11.33 33.31 26.75
N GLY A 309 -11.51 33.12 25.44
CA GLY A 309 -12.85 33.03 24.83
C GLY A 309 -13.70 31.85 25.31
N GLY A 310 -13.14 30.64 25.42
CA GLY A 310 -13.88 29.46 25.86
C GLY A 310 -14.27 29.52 27.34
N PRO A 311 -13.30 29.61 28.26
CA PRO A 311 -13.57 29.71 29.69
C PRO A 311 -14.37 30.96 30.07
N PHE A 312 -14.11 32.13 29.46
CA PHE A 312 -14.85 33.36 29.74
C PHE A 312 -16.30 33.27 29.29
N LEU A 313 -16.60 32.68 28.12
CA LEU A 313 -17.98 32.51 27.68
C LEU A 313 -18.75 31.50 28.56
N VAL A 314 -18.06 30.44 28.99
CA VAL A 314 -18.59 29.42 29.92
C VAL A 314 -18.86 30.01 31.30
N ILE A 315 -17.89 30.71 31.89
CA ILE A 315 -18.00 31.37 33.19
C ILE A 315 -19.06 32.49 33.13
N SER A 316 -19.09 33.30 32.07
CA SER A 316 -20.10 34.35 31.89
C SER A 316 -21.50 33.78 31.74
N LEU A 317 -21.67 32.65 31.05
CA LEU A 317 -22.95 31.95 31.01
C LEU A 317 -23.30 31.37 32.38
N LEU A 318 -22.40 30.64 33.04
CA LEU A 318 -22.64 30.03 34.36
C LEU A 318 -23.04 31.07 35.42
N LEU A 319 -22.46 32.27 35.37
CA LEU A 319 -22.83 33.40 36.22
C LEU A 319 -24.21 33.99 35.85
N LEU A 320 -24.50 34.19 34.56
CA LEU A 320 -25.82 34.65 34.08
C LEU A 320 -26.94 33.66 34.48
N ILE A 321 -26.63 32.38 34.49
CA ILE A 321 -27.53 31.27 34.80
C ILE A 321 -27.99 31.29 36.26
N GLN A 322 -27.11 31.67 37.19
CA GLN A 322 -27.49 31.80 38.62
C GLN A 322 -28.43 32.98 38.88
N THR A 323 -28.54 33.92 37.93
CA THR A 323 -29.42 35.09 38.04
C THR A 323 -30.81 34.89 37.44
N LEU A 324 -31.10 33.73 36.81
CA LEU A 324 -32.38 33.46 36.17
C LEU A 324 -33.44 32.95 37.19
N PRO A 325 -34.68 33.48 37.17
CA PRO A 325 -35.78 33.03 38.02
C PRO A 325 -36.14 31.54 37.82
N GLU A 326 -36.63 30.86 38.86
CA GLU A 326 -37.04 29.45 38.82
C GLU A 326 -38.20 29.15 37.87
N SER A 327 -39.02 30.15 37.56
CA SER A 327 -40.13 30.04 36.60
C SER A 327 -39.68 29.83 35.16
N VAL A 328 -38.39 29.98 34.85
CA VAL A 328 -37.84 29.72 33.52
C VAL A 328 -37.45 28.24 33.43
N PRO A 329 -38.09 27.42 32.56
CA PRO A 329 -37.76 25.99 32.41
C PRO A 329 -36.28 25.73 32.10
N LEU A 330 -35.62 26.69 31.46
CA LEU A 330 -34.18 26.70 31.20
C LEU A 330 -33.37 26.76 32.50
N ALA A 331 -33.77 27.56 33.49
CA ALA A 331 -33.06 27.73 34.76
C ALA A 331 -33.15 26.46 35.65
N ALA A 332 -34.28 25.76 35.62
CA ALA A 332 -34.42 24.45 36.28
C ALA A 332 -33.50 23.41 35.63
N ARG A 333 -33.49 23.31 34.29
CA ARG A 333 -32.62 22.41 33.52
C ARG A 333 -31.13 22.67 33.74
N LEU A 334 -30.76 23.94 33.90
CA LEU A 334 -29.38 24.38 34.13
C LEU A 334 -28.88 24.07 35.55
N ARG A 335 -29.76 24.09 36.57
CA ARG A 335 -29.39 23.70 37.93
C ARG A 335 -29.12 22.20 38.04
N THR A 336 -29.93 21.35 37.41
CA THR A 336 -29.70 19.89 37.34
C THR A 336 -28.35 19.56 36.71
N PHE A 337 -27.86 20.37 35.75
CA PHE A 337 -26.55 20.24 35.14
C PHE A 337 -25.38 20.53 36.11
N THR A 338 -25.59 21.29 37.18
CA THR A 338 -24.54 21.63 38.16
C THR A 338 -24.48 20.71 39.38
N THR A 339 -25.55 19.96 39.69
CA THR A 339 -25.62 19.07 40.86
C THR A 339 -25.77 17.61 40.44
N LEU A 340 -24.66 16.85 40.55
CA LEU A 340 -24.61 15.44 40.09
C LEU A 340 -25.54 14.50 40.87
N ALA A 341 -25.71 14.74 42.18
CA ALA A 341 -26.49 13.89 43.09
C ALA A 341 -28.02 13.93 42.83
N ASN A 342 -28.50 15.01 42.22
CA ASN A 342 -29.91 15.21 41.90
C ASN A 342 -30.23 14.92 40.43
N ASP A 343 -29.30 14.32 39.69
CA ASP A 343 -29.50 13.93 38.31
C ASP A 343 -30.03 12.48 38.24
N PRO A 344 -31.35 12.28 38.05
CA PRO A 344 -31.95 10.95 38.04
C PRO A 344 -31.38 10.06 36.91
N THR A 345 -30.79 10.66 35.88
CA THR A 345 -30.19 9.93 34.76
C THR A 345 -28.87 9.28 35.13
N VAL A 346 -28.08 9.88 36.02
CA VAL A 346 -26.80 9.31 36.49
C VAL A 346 -27.05 8.05 37.30
N ASN A 347 -28.03 8.09 38.22
CA ASN A 347 -28.40 6.94 39.04
C ASN A 347 -28.96 5.80 38.18
N SER A 348 -29.84 6.11 37.23
CA SER A 348 -30.35 5.12 36.27
C SER A 348 -29.23 4.49 35.43
N ARG A 349 -28.25 5.27 34.96
CA ARG A 349 -27.12 4.76 34.16
C ARG A 349 -26.21 3.86 34.97
N LEU A 350 -25.88 4.22 36.21
CA LEU A 350 -25.08 3.38 37.10
C LEU A 350 -25.79 2.06 37.41
N GLY A 351 -27.10 2.10 37.64
CA GLY A 351 -27.93 0.90 37.77
C GLY A 351 -27.86 0.03 36.51
N ASN A 352 -28.08 0.60 35.33
CA ASN A 352 -28.00 -0.15 34.07
C ASN A 352 -26.60 -0.72 33.83
N TYR A 353 -25.52 -0.03 34.22
CA TYR A 353 -24.15 -0.57 34.11
C TYR A 353 -23.95 -1.76 35.03
N TYR A 354 -24.46 -1.69 36.26
CA TYR A 354 -24.43 -2.81 37.18
C TYR A 354 -25.17 -4.01 36.59
N GLU A 355 -26.41 -3.84 36.13
CA GLU A 355 -27.20 -4.90 35.50
C GLU A 355 -26.49 -5.48 34.27
N GLY A 356 -25.94 -4.64 33.39
CA GLY A 356 -25.22 -5.10 32.21
C GLY A 356 -23.93 -5.88 32.53
N LEU A 357 -23.24 -5.55 33.63
CA LEU A 357 -22.09 -6.30 34.12
C LEU A 357 -22.50 -7.62 34.78
N MET A 358 -23.63 -7.64 35.48
CA MET A 358 -24.20 -8.87 36.06
C MET A 358 -24.67 -9.82 34.96
N ASP A 359 -25.35 -9.31 33.93
CA ASP A 359 -25.72 -10.08 32.73
C ASP A 359 -24.48 -10.67 32.05
N TRP A 360 -23.43 -9.86 31.88
CA TRP A 360 -22.17 -10.32 31.29
C TRP A 360 -21.56 -11.51 32.06
N ALA A 361 -21.66 -11.52 33.40
CA ALA A 361 -21.11 -12.61 34.22
C ALA A 361 -21.72 -13.98 33.89
N ALA A 362 -22.96 -14.03 33.38
CA ALA A 362 -23.61 -15.27 32.97
C ALA A 362 -23.03 -15.83 31.65
N HIS A 363 -22.65 -14.97 30.71
CA HIS A 363 -22.08 -15.35 29.41
C HIS A 363 -20.78 -14.55 29.13
N PRO A 364 -19.70 -14.79 29.87
CA PRO A 364 -18.55 -13.89 29.88
C PRO A 364 -17.79 -13.84 28.56
N TRP A 365 -17.81 -14.94 27.79
CA TRP A 365 -17.02 -15.09 26.57
C TRP A 365 -17.72 -14.55 25.32
N LEU A 366 -18.99 -14.91 25.13
CA LEU A 366 -19.78 -14.57 23.94
C LEU A 366 -20.88 -13.55 24.20
N GLY A 367 -21.24 -13.22 25.45
CA GLY A 367 -22.33 -12.29 25.74
C GLY A 367 -23.71 -12.81 25.33
N TRP A 368 -24.73 -11.98 25.50
CA TRP A 368 -26.13 -12.33 25.29
C TRP A 368 -26.65 -12.08 23.86
N GLY A 369 -25.90 -11.31 23.06
CA GLY A 369 -26.34 -10.79 21.78
C GLY A 369 -26.94 -9.38 21.89
N PRO A 370 -26.94 -8.61 20.79
CA PRO A 370 -27.53 -7.28 20.74
C PRO A 370 -29.05 -7.32 20.80
N GLY A 371 -29.64 -6.37 21.55
CA GLY A 371 -31.09 -6.26 21.76
C GLY A 371 -31.58 -6.98 23.02
N THR A 372 -30.83 -7.96 23.53
CA THR A 372 -31.23 -8.77 24.69
C THR A 372 -31.39 -7.96 25.98
N PHE A 373 -30.62 -6.89 26.17
CA PHE A 373 -30.79 -6.03 27.34
C PHE A 373 -32.21 -5.44 27.44
N TYR A 374 -32.83 -5.09 26.29
CA TYR A 374 -34.22 -4.64 26.26
C TYR A 374 -35.19 -5.76 26.61
N GLN A 375 -34.87 -7.00 26.26
CA GLN A 375 -35.72 -8.16 26.55
C GLN A 375 -35.67 -8.54 28.04
N LEU A 376 -34.46 -8.50 28.63
CA LEU A 376 -34.24 -8.85 30.04
C LEU A 376 -34.76 -7.78 31.01
N HIS A 377 -34.57 -6.50 30.68
CA HIS A 377 -34.80 -5.40 31.62
C HIS A 377 -35.91 -4.42 31.18
N GLY A 378 -36.31 -4.43 29.90
CA GLY A 378 -37.16 -3.40 29.28
C GLY A 378 -38.64 -3.38 29.68
N ILE A 379 -39.11 -4.26 30.59
CA ILE A 379 -40.52 -4.29 31.02
C ILE A 379 -40.71 -3.98 32.51
N ARG A 380 -39.65 -4.00 33.35
CA ARG A 380 -39.87 -4.00 34.80
C ARG A 380 -40.06 -2.64 35.49
N ASN A 381 -39.61 -1.51 34.93
CA ASN A 381 -39.43 -0.30 35.76
C ASN A 381 -39.93 1.06 35.19
N TRP A 382 -40.66 1.12 34.07
CA TRP A 382 -41.11 2.39 33.44
C TRP A 382 -39.99 3.42 33.13
N ALA A 383 -38.74 3.11 33.47
CA ALA A 383 -37.54 3.82 33.10
C ALA A 383 -36.93 3.08 31.89
N PRO A 384 -36.49 3.83 30.87
CA PRO A 384 -36.03 3.19 29.66
C PRO A 384 -34.70 2.45 29.90
N ALA A 385 -34.64 1.18 29.49
CA ALA A 385 -33.51 0.27 29.71
C ALA A 385 -32.32 0.63 28.79
N TRP A 386 -31.56 1.67 29.15
CA TRP A 386 -30.43 2.16 28.35
C TRP A 386 -29.07 1.81 28.96
N LEU A 387 -28.30 0.96 28.26
CA LEU A 387 -26.93 0.65 28.66
C LEU A 387 -25.93 1.59 27.97
N SER A 388 -25.80 2.82 28.49
CA SER A 388 -25.10 3.91 27.80
C SER A 388 -23.56 3.84 27.70
N ASN A 389 -22.89 2.80 28.21
CA ASN A 389 -21.42 2.67 28.16
C ASN A 389 -21.01 1.65 27.11
N GLN A 390 -20.22 2.04 26.12
CA GLN A 390 -19.89 1.15 25.01
C GLN A 390 -19.05 -0.06 25.40
N ILE A 391 -18.20 0.05 26.41
CA ILE A 391 -17.41 -1.07 26.91
C ILE A 391 -18.32 -2.08 27.59
N VAL A 392 -19.18 -1.62 28.50
CA VAL A 392 -20.13 -2.48 29.22
C VAL A 392 -21.14 -3.09 28.25
N ARG A 393 -21.62 -2.32 27.27
CA ARG A 393 -22.51 -2.81 26.20
C ARG A 393 -21.86 -3.88 25.35
N THR A 394 -20.62 -3.65 24.90
CA THR A 394 -19.91 -4.63 24.08
C THR A 394 -19.65 -5.92 24.87
N LEU A 395 -19.31 -5.81 26.17
CA LEU A 395 -19.18 -6.95 27.06
C LEU A 395 -20.49 -7.71 27.24
N GLN A 396 -21.60 -7.00 27.48
CA GLN A 396 -22.91 -7.62 27.63
C GLN A 396 -23.38 -8.30 26.34
N GLU A 397 -23.21 -7.66 25.18
CA GLU A 397 -23.68 -8.18 23.88
C GLU A 397 -22.80 -9.31 23.34
N THR A 398 -21.49 -9.20 23.48
CA THR A 398 -20.53 -10.05 22.75
C THR A 398 -19.40 -10.62 23.60
N GLY A 399 -19.46 -10.42 24.92
CA GLY A 399 -18.47 -10.90 25.87
C GLY A 399 -17.07 -10.33 25.64
N VAL A 400 -16.09 -10.98 26.25
CA VAL A 400 -14.68 -10.60 26.14
C VAL A 400 -14.19 -10.68 24.69
N PHE A 401 -14.65 -11.67 23.90
CA PHE A 401 -14.22 -11.78 22.50
C PHE A 401 -14.69 -10.61 21.66
N GLY A 402 -15.93 -10.17 21.87
CA GLY A 402 -16.46 -8.98 21.22
C GLY A 402 -15.73 -7.71 21.61
N LEU A 403 -15.42 -7.55 22.90
CA LEU A 403 -14.65 -6.40 23.38
C LEU A 403 -13.26 -6.36 22.75
N LEU A 404 -12.58 -7.51 22.64
CA LEU A 404 -11.28 -7.61 21.96
C LEU A 404 -11.39 -7.28 20.47
N ALA A 405 -12.44 -7.74 19.79
CA ALA A 405 -12.66 -7.45 18.38
C ALA A 405 -12.92 -5.95 18.15
N TYR A 406 -13.82 -5.35 18.92
CA TYR A 406 -14.11 -3.92 18.85
C TYR A 406 -12.90 -3.06 19.25
N GLY A 407 -12.19 -3.44 20.31
CA GLY A 407 -10.94 -2.79 20.72
C GLY A 407 -9.87 -2.89 19.64
N GLY A 408 -9.75 -4.04 18.97
CA GLY A 408 -8.87 -4.24 17.82
C GLY A 408 -9.21 -3.30 16.66
N PHE A 409 -10.49 -3.09 16.38
CA PHE A 409 -10.94 -2.12 15.38
C PHE A 409 -10.48 -0.70 15.74
N VAL A 410 -10.78 -0.24 16.96
CA VAL A 410 -10.43 1.12 17.43
C VAL A 410 -8.92 1.32 17.42
N VAL A 411 -8.14 0.40 17.98
CA VAL A 411 -6.68 0.50 18.07
C VAL A 411 -6.04 0.53 16.67
N THR A 412 -6.46 -0.36 15.77
CA THR A 412 -5.87 -0.42 14.42
C THR A 412 -6.28 0.80 13.58
N LEU A 413 -7.48 1.33 13.76
CA LEU A 413 -7.93 2.56 13.10
C LEU A 413 -7.14 3.78 13.58
N LEU A 414 -7.01 3.97 14.90
CA LEU A 414 -6.23 5.07 15.48
C LEU A 414 -4.75 4.96 15.13
N TRP A 415 -4.19 3.75 15.05
CA TRP A 415 -2.82 3.54 14.60
C TRP A 415 -2.64 3.87 13.12
N ALA A 416 -3.60 3.53 12.26
CA ALA A 416 -3.60 3.97 10.86
C ALA A 416 -3.65 5.49 10.76
N ALA A 417 -4.55 6.13 11.50
CA ALA A 417 -4.69 7.59 11.59
C ALA A 417 -3.38 8.27 12.01
N ALA A 418 -2.78 7.84 13.12
CA ALA A 418 -1.53 8.40 13.63
C ALA A 418 -0.39 8.33 12.60
N ARG A 419 -0.27 7.21 11.87
CA ARG A 419 0.69 7.10 10.76
C ARG A 419 0.37 8.05 9.62
N GLY A 420 -0.89 8.18 9.25
CA GLY A 420 -1.33 9.11 8.20
C GLY A 420 -1.02 10.57 8.56
N ILE A 421 -1.34 10.99 9.78
CA ILE A 421 -1.05 12.33 10.32
C ILE A 421 0.46 12.61 10.26
N ARG A 422 1.30 11.66 10.72
CA ARG A 422 2.77 11.81 10.71
C ARG A 422 3.35 11.94 9.30
N ARG A 423 2.75 11.28 8.32
CA ARG A 423 3.23 11.27 6.93
C ARG A 423 2.66 12.40 6.07
N ALA A 424 1.53 13.00 6.47
CA ALA A 424 0.91 14.12 5.78
C ALA A 424 1.86 15.34 5.75
N SER A 425 2.35 15.69 4.56
CA SER A 425 3.23 16.85 4.34
C SER A 425 2.46 18.16 4.24
N ASN A 426 1.24 18.13 3.71
CA ASN A 426 0.36 19.29 3.62
C ASN A 426 -0.28 19.57 4.99
N PRO A 427 -0.11 20.78 5.57
CA PRO A 427 -0.71 21.15 6.84
C PRO A 427 -2.24 20.97 6.89
N HIS A 428 -2.95 21.26 5.80
CA HIS A 428 -4.41 21.06 5.72
C HIS A 428 -4.81 19.59 5.77
N ASN A 429 -4.07 18.71 5.09
CA ASN A 429 -4.33 17.26 5.12
C ASN A 429 -4.04 16.69 6.52
N ARG A 430 -2.96 17.16 7.15
CA ARG A 430 -2.62 16.79 8.52
C ARG A 430 -3.71 17.23 9.50
N ALA A 431 -4.19 18.46 9.35
CA ALA A 431 -5.29 19.01 10.13
C ALA A 431 -6.60 18.26 9.94
N ALA A 432 -6.96 17.92 8.70
CA ALA A 432 -8.14 17.12 8.40
C ALA A 432 -8.08 15.75 9.08
N LEU A 433 -6.96 15.03 8.97
CA LEU A 433 -6.78 13.74 9.62
C LEU A 433 -6.79 13.85 11.15
N LEU A 434 -6.14 14.88 11.70
CA LEU A 434 -6.14 15.12 13.15
C LEU A 434 -7.56 15.43 13.66
N GLY A 435 -8.29 16.31 12.97
CA GLY A 435 -9.67 16.66 13.28
C GLY A 435 -10.59 15.44 13.23
N LEU A 436 -10.51 14.62 12.18
CA LEU A 436 -11.25 13.36 12.07
C LEU A 436 -10.89 12.38 13.19
N THR A 437 -9.61 12.30 13.59
CA THR A 437 -9.15 11.38 14.65
C THR A 437 -9.70 11.80 16.01
N LEU A 438 -9.51 13.08 16.37
CA LEU A 438 -9.96 13.61 17.66
C LEU A 438 -11.48 13.63 17.74
N GLY A 439 -12.18 13.98 16.65
CA GLY A 439 -13.63 13.86 16.58
C GLY A 439 -14.10 12.41 16.76
N PHE A 440 -13.41 11.43 16.18
CA PHE A 440 -13.75 10.02 16.36
C PHE A 440 -13.59 9.60 17.83
N VAL A 441 -12.50 10.03 18.49
CA VAL A 441 -12.30 9.80 19.93
C VAL A 441 -13.41 10.47 20.76
N VAL A 442 -13.80 11.69 20.42
CA VAL A 442 -14.93 12.37 21.08
C VAL A 442 -16.21 11.59 20.92
N LEU A 443 -16.50 11.05 19.73
CA LEU A 443 -17.63 10.17 19.56
C LEU A 443 -17.50 8.94 20.44
N GLN A 444 -16.35 8.24 20.48
CA GLN A 444 -16.17 7.07 21.35
C GLN A 444 -16.38 7.35 22.84
N VAL A 445 -15.99 8.53 23.33
CA VAL A 445 -16.10 8.91 24.75
C VAL A 445 -17.49 9.43 25.09
N ALA A 446 -18.05 10.28 24.22
CA ALA A 446 -19.38 10.86 24.41
C ALA A 446 -20.50 9.89 24.05
N TYR A 447 -20.18 8.77 23.39
CA TYR A 447 -21.12 7.75 22.99
C TYR A 447 -21.88 7.21 24.20
N GLN A 448 -23.13 7.64 24.29
CA GLN A 448 -24.13 7.12 25.20
C GLN A 448 -25.00 6.20 24.36
N ALA A 449 -24.80 4.88 24.47
CA ALA A 449 -25.46 3.92 23.59
C ALA A 449 -26.99 4.05 23.68
N THR A 450 -27.58 4.55 22.60
CA THR A 450 -29.02 4.51 22.31
C THR A 450 -29.16 3.77 20.98
N ASP A 451 -30.11 2.83 20.91
CA ASP A 451 -30.56 2.05 19.74
C ASP A 451 -29.73 2.21 18.45
N GLY A 452 -28.99 1.14 18.09
CA GLY A 452 -28.03 0.93 16.99
C GLY A 452 -28.24 1.59 15.62
N THR A 453 -28.48 2.90 15.57
CA THR A 453 -28.88 3.65 14.36
C THR A 453 -28.09 4.94 14.18
N TRP A 454 -27.46 5.42 15.26
CA TRP A 454 -26.72 6.67 15.30
C TRP A 454 -25.21 6.51 14.99
N LEU A 455 -24.73 5.27 14.85
CA LEU A 455 -23.34 4.94 14.50
C LEU A 455 -22.99 5.22 13.03
N ALA A 456 -23.95 5.54 12.15
CA ALA A 456 -23.66 5.68 10.73
C ALA A 456 -22.65 6.82 10.49
N ALA A 457 -22.81 7.95 11.19
CA ALA A 457 -21.86 9.06 11.16
C ALA A 457 -20.47 8.67 11.65
N MET A 458 -20.38 7.90 12.74
CA MET A 458 -19.13 7.38 13.30
C MET A 458 -18.42 6.44 12.32
N TRP A 459 -19.15 5.51 11.69
CA TRP A 459 -18.59 4.58 10.70
C TRP A 459 -18.20 5.28 9.39
N VAL A 460 -18.95 6.30 8.98
CA VAL A 460 -18.58 7.21 7.87
C VAL A 460 -17.30 7.97 8.20
N GLN A 461 -17.19 8.52 9.41
CA GLN A 461 -15.98 9.19 9.89
C GLN A 461 -14.80 8.23 9.98
N ALA A 462 -15.01 7.01 10.47
CA ALA A 462 -14.00 5.95 10.48
C ALA A 462 -13.55 5.59 9.07
N ALA A 463 -14.48 5.51 8.10
CA ALA A 463 -14.16 5.24 6.70
C ALA A 463 -13.35 6.38 6.08
N LEU A 464 -13.74 7.64 6.32
CA LEU A 464 -12.97 8.83 5.92
C LEU A 464 -11.59 8.83 6.58
N LEU A 465 -11.49 8.47 7.85
CA LEU A 465 -10.23 8.42 8.57
C LEU A 465 -9.29 7.33 8.02
N ALA A 466 -9.79 6.10 7.86
CA ALA A 466 -9.03 4.97 7.35
C ALA A 466 -8.58 5.19 5.89
N SER A 467 -9.49 5.64 5.02
CA SER A 467 -9.18 5.95 3.63
C SER A 467 -8.27 7.17 3.51
N GLY A 468 -8.46 8.20 4.33
CA GLY A 468 -7.64 9.42 4.34
C GLY A 468 -6.22 9.14 4.80
N ALA A 469 -6.05 8.44 5.92
CA ALA A 469 -4.74 8.05 6.43
C ALA A 469 -3.92 7.25 5.41
N ARG A 470 -4.60 6.54 4.50
CA ARG A 470 -4.00 5.82 3.39
C ARG A 470 -3.73 6.72 2.17
N LEU A 471 -4.70 7.51 1.73
CA LEU A 471 -4.66 8.23 0.46
C LEU A 471 -3.92 9.56 0.51
N ILE A 472 -4.07 10.30 1.61
CA ILE A 472 -3.44 11.62 1.80
C ILE A 472 -2.35 11.57 2.88
N GLY A 473 -2.40 10.56 3.74
CA GLY A 473 -1.37 10.26 4.71
C GLY A 473 -0.12 9.71 4.04
N ASP A 474 -0.21 8.80 3.06
CA ASP A 474 0.96 8.42 2.28
C ASP A 474 1.39 9.64 1.43
N ARG A 475 2.67 10.06 1.53
CA ARG A 475 3.23 11.24 0.84
C ARG A 475 2.59 11.35 -0.54
N GLN A 476 1.90 12.46 -0.81
CA GLN A 476 1.45 12.81 -2.14
C GLN A 476 2.64 12.69 -3.11
N ILE A 477 2.74 11.56 -3.78
CA ILE A 477 3.33 11.47 -5.10
C ILE A 477 2.19 11.91 -6.02
N GLY A 478 1.95 13.23 -5.99
CA GLY A 478 1.03 13.87 -6.88
C GLY A 478 1.68 13.95 -8.24
N LYS A 479 1.18 13.11 -9.17
CA LYS A 479 1.13 13.44 -10.59
C LYS A 479 0.81 14.93 -10.76
N SER A 480 1.81 15.71 -11.14
CA SER A 480 1.64 16.72 -12.18
C SER A 480 2.58 16.30 -13.30
N ALA A 481 1.98 15.64 -14.29
CA ALA A 481 2.68 15.15 -15.47
C ALA A 481 2.96 16.26 -16.49
N ASN A 482 2.68 17.54 -16.23
CA ASN A 482 2.84 18.59 -17.26
C ASN A 482 3.31 19.96 -16.76
N GLY A 483 4.03 20.06 -15.63
CA GLY A 483 4.47 21.36 -15.11
C GLY A 483 5.92 21.44 -14.60
N LYS A 484 6.73 20.38 -14.77
CA LYS A 484 8.09 20.30 -14.20
C LYS A 484 9.18 19.95 -15.21
N TRP A 485 8.96 20.28 -16.48
CA TRP A 485 10.04 20.31 -17.48
C TRP A 485 10.65 21.69 -17.71
N GLN A 486 10.07 22.76 -17.13
CA GLN A 486 10.60 24.13 -17.30
C GLN A 486 11.36 24.70 -16.09
N MET A 487 11.25 24.11 -14.89
CA MET A 487 12.11 24.50 -13.74
C MET A 487 13.38 23.66 -13.59
N ALA A 488 13.52 22.56 -14.35
CA ALA A 488 14.75 21.77 -14.39
C ALA A 488 15.80 22.38 -15.34
N GLN A 489 15.41 23.30 -16.24
CA GLN A 489 16.34 24.01 -17.12
C GLN A 489 16.88 25.31 -16.50
N SER A 490 16.19 25.91 -15.53
CA SER A 490 16.67 27.13 -14.85
C SER A 490 17.65 26.88 -13.70
N ALA A 491 17.78 25.64 -13.22
CA ALA A 491 18.75 25.25 -12.19
C ALA A 491 20.09 24.73 -12.76
N ILE A 492 20.26 24.75 -14.09
CA ILE A 492 21.51 24.37 -14.78
C ILE A 492 22.44 25.58 -14.99
N ARG A 493 21.98 26.81 -14.68
CA ARG A 493 22.87 27.97 -14.65
C ARG A 493 23.39 28.18 -13.23
N ASN A 494 24.62 27.73 -13.05
CA ASN A 494 25.59 28.08 -12.01
C ASN A 494 25.76 27.07 -10.84
N PRO A 495 26.52 25.97 -11.05
CA PRO A 495 27.00 25.13 -9.96
C PRO A 495 28.33 25.68 -9.42
N GLN A 496 28.31 26.90 -8.88
CA GLN A 496 29.40 27.41 -8.07
C GLN A 496 28.85 27.93 -6.75
N SER A 497 28.49 27.00 -5.86
CA SER A 497 28.61 27.29 -4.43
C SER A 497 28.63 25.98 -3.63
N GLN A 498 29.84 25.67 -3.17
CA GLN A 498 30.17 24.87 -1.98
C GLN A 498 30.05 23.34 -2.10
N ILE A 499 31.00 22.75 -2.82
CA ILE A 499 31.42 21.36 -2.64
C ILE A 499 32.66 21.37 -1.73
N ARG A 500 32.71 20.43 -0.79
CA ARG A 500 33.90 20.13 0.03
C ARG A 500 35.14 19.93 -0.86
N ASN A 501 36.30 20.30 -0.32
CA ASN A 501 37.62 20.21 -0.93
C ASN A 501 37.82 18.99 -1.88
N PRO A 502 38.32 19.17 -3.13
CA PRO A 502 38.34 18.12 -4.16
C PRO A 502 39.67 17.36 -4.23
N GLN A 503 40.06 16.62 -3.19
CA GLN A 503 41.34 15.89 -3.22
C GLN A 503 41.32 14.41 -2.84
N SER A 504 40.15 13.79 -2.61
CA SER A 504 40.10 12.34 -2.38
C SER A 504 38.84 11.69 -2.96
N PRO A 505 38.95 10.52 -3.65
CA PRO A 505 37.81 9.78 -4.15
C PRO A 505 36.86 9.35 -3.02
N ILE A 506 35.56 9.30 -3.30
CA ILE A 506 34.51 9.00 -2.32
C ILE A 506 34.48 7.49 -2.01
N PRO A 507 34.66 7.04 -0.76
CA PRO A 507 34.66 5.62 -0.44
C PRO A 507 33.27 4.97 -0.59
N LEU A 508 33.17 3.91 -1.38
CA LEU A 508 31.96 3.11 -1.60
C LEU A 508 32.18 1.67 -1.15
N LEU A 509 31.33 1.12 -0.30
CA LEU A 509 31.44 -0.29 0.11
C LEU A 509 30.48 -1.17 -0.67
N PHE A 510 31.02 -2.12 -1.40
CA PHE A 510 30.28 -3.17 -2.11
C PHE A 510 30.26 -4.42 -1.25
N ILE A 511 29.10 -5.04 -1.10
CA ILE A 511 28.93 -6.26 -0.31
C ILE A 511 28.30 -7.32 -1.22
N HIS A 512 28.94 -8.48 -1.34
CA HIS A 512 28.53 -9.56 -2.23
C HIS A 512 28.39 -10.90 -1.52
N SER A 513 27.74 -11.88 -2.15
CA SER A 513 27.33 -13.16 -1.53
C SER A 513 28.29 -14.33 -1.74
N SER A 514 29.32 -14.17 -2.57
CA SER A 514 30.26 -15.21 -2.99
C SER A 514 31.61 -14.60 -3.35
N ASP A 515 32.66 -15.43 -3.27
CA ASP A 515 34.00 -15.14 -3.77
C ASP A 515 34.36 -16.13 -4.89
N GLU A 516 33.41 -16.31 -5.81
CA GLU A 516 33.50 -17.22 -6.94
C GLU A 516 33.58 -16.38 -8.24
N MET A 517 33.47 -17.01 -9.41
CA MET A 517 33.46 -16.31 -10.71
C MET A 517 32.21 -16.66 -11.52
N TYR A 518 31.04 -16.61 -10.87
CA TYR A 518 29.75 -16.81 -11.53
C TYR A 518 29.12 -15.48 -11.98
N GLY A 519 27.91 -15.54 -12.54
CA GLY A 519 27.28 -14.41 -13.23
C GLY A 519 27.26 -13.10 -12.43
N SER A 520 26.76 -13.12 -11.19
CA SER A 520 26.69 -11.92 -10.36
C SER A 520 28.06 -11.41 -9.89
N ASP A 521 29.03 -12.30 -9.74
CA ASP A 521 30.42 -11.99 -9.38
C ASP A 521 31.10 -11.26 -10.55
N VAL A 522 30.90 -11.76 -11.78
CA VAL A 522 31.38 -11.12 -13.02
C VAL A 522 30.73 -9.75 -13.21
N VAL A 523 29.42 -9.61 -12.99
CA VAL A 523 28.74 -8.30 -13.06
C VAL A 523 29.36 -7.30 -12.07
N LEU A 524 29.64 -7.73 -10.83
CA LEU A 524 30.30 -6.88 -9.85
C LEU A 524 31.71 -6.49 -10.31
N LEU A 525 32.49 -7.46 -10.78
CA LEU A 525 33.85 -7.24 -11.25
C LEU A 525 33.88 -6.23 -12.40
N GLU A 526 33.04 -6.40 -13.41
CA GLU A 526 33.01 -5.52 -14.58
C GLU A 526 32.50 -4.11 -14.24
N LEU A 527 31.57 -4.00 -13.28
CA LEU A 527 31.14 -2.70 -12.72
C LEU A 527 32.32 -1.99 -12.03
N LEU A 528 33.05 -2.70 -11.17
CA LEU A 528 34.16 -2.15 -10.40
C LEU A 528 35.40 -1.83 -11.26
N ARG A 529 35.64 -2.63 -12.30
CA ARG A 529 36.73 -2.43 -13.27
C ARG A 529 36.59 -1.12 -14.03
N ARG A 530 35.36 -0.69 -14.31
CA ARG A 530 35.07 0.50 -15.13
C ARG A 530 34.60 1.71 -14.34
N LEU A 531 34.44 1.59 -13.03
CA LEU A 531 34.04 2.69 -12.16
C LEU A 531 35.11 3.79 -12.16
N ASP A 532 34.72 5.06 -12.28
CA ASP A 532 35.67 6.18 -12.24
C ASP A 532 36.36 6.28 -10.87
N ARG A 533 37.63 5.83 -10.86
CA ARG A 533 38.50 5.79 -9.68
C ARG A 533 38.94 7.15 -9.18
N THR A 534 38.85 8.20 -10.01
CA THR A 534 39.14 9.57 -9.59
C THR A 534 38.01 10.14 -8.72
N ARG A 535 36.80 9.58 -8.85
CA ARG A 535 35.60 10.04 -8.15
C ARG A 535 35.18 9.10 -7.03
N PHE A 536 35.35 7.80 -7.21
CA PHE A 536 34.92 6.77 -6.26
C PHE A 536 36.06 5.82 -5.90
N ALA A 537 36.22 5.55 -4.60
CA ALA A 537 37.12 4.54 -4.06
C ALA A 537 36.30 3.31 -3.62
N PRO A 538 36.17 2.26 -4.44
CA PRO A 538 35.45 1.06 -4.05
C PRO A 538 36.24 0.23 -3.04
N LEU A 539 35.51 -0.33 -2.08
CA LEU A 539 35.93 -1.33 -1.10
C LEU A 539 34.98 -2.52 -1.25
N VAL A 540 35.45 -3.75 -1.07
CA VAL A 540 34.61 -4.95 -1.23
C VAL A 540 34.63 -5.81 0.02
N ALA A 541 33.43 -6.22 0.47
CA ALA A 541 33.23 -7.20 1.53
C ALA A 541 32.72 -8.52 0.95
N LEU A 542 33.45 -9.61 1.22
CA LEU A 542 33.11 -10.97 0.79
C LEU A 542 32.90 -11.89 2.01
N PRO A 543 32.01 -12.90 1.91
CA PRO A 543 31.71 -13.77 3.04
C PRO A 543 32.74 -14.89 3.20
N THR A 544 32.94 -15.37 4.43
CA THR A 544 33.80 -16.52 4.77
C THR A 544 33.01 -17.82 4.99
N ASP A 545 31.76 -17.88 4.51
CA ASP A 545 30.83 -18.94 4.90
C ASP A 545 30.91 -20.21 4.02
N ILE A 546 31.71 -20.18 2.95
CA ILE A 546 32.03 -21.30 2.07
C ILE A 546 33.55 -21.50 2.05
N THR A 547 33.97 -22.76 2.04
CA THR A 547 35.36 -23.16 1.76
C THR A 547 35.52 -23.37 0.26
N TYR A 548 36.52 -22.73 -0.34
CA TYR A 548 36.83 -22.85 -1.76
C TYR A 548 37.97 -23.84 -1.98
N GLU A 549 37.90 -24.60 -3.08
CA GLU A 549 38.96 -25.54 -3.45
C GLU A 549 40.25 -24.80 -3.83
N GLN A 550 41.39 -25.48 -3.70
CA GLN A 550 42.67 -24.92 -4.11
C GLN A 550 42.72 -24.81 -5.65
N GLY A 551 43.13 -23.64 -6.16
CA GLY A 551 43.22 -23.38 -7.60
C GLY A 551 41.93 -22.91 -8.28
N GLN A 552 40.80 -22.87 -7.56
CA GLN A 552 39.54 -22.30 -8.08
C GLN A 552 39.70 -20.78 -8.29
N ALA A 553 39.24 -20.26 -9.43
CA ALA A 553 39.24 -18.82 -9.73
C ALA A 553 38.34 -18.04 -8.75
N ARG A 554 38.87 -16.97 -8.15
CA ARG A 554 38.18 -16.15 -7.13
C ARG A 554 38.00 -14.72 -7.59
N LEU A 555 36.88 -14.13 -7.16
CA LEU A 555 36.61 -12.71 -7.38
C LEU A 555 37.65 -11.84 -6.67
N SER A 556 38.06 -12.22 -5.45
CA SER A 556 39.07 -11.50 -4.66
C SER A 556 40.42 -11.38 -5.35
N ASP A 557 40.84 -12.42 -6.08
CA ASP A 557 42.09 -12.40 -6.86
C ASP A 557 42.01 -11.38 -7.99
N GLU A 558 40.90 -11.36 -8.75
CA GLU A 558 40.66 -10.40 -9.83
C GLU A 558 40.52 -8.96 -9.32
N LEU A 559 39.88 -8.76 -8.18
CA LEU A 559 39.77 -7.44 -7.54
C LEU A 559 41.11 -6.94 -7.01
N THR A 560 41.97 -7.84 -6.53
CA THR A 560 43.33 -7.51 -6.07
C THR A 560 44.20 -7.08 -7.25
N LYS A 561 44.10 -7.73 -8.42
CA LYS A 561 44.76 -7.28 -9.66
C LYS A 561 44.36 -5.86 -10.06
N LEU A 562 43.13 -5.46 -9.75
CA LEU A 562 42.60 -4.11 -9.97
C LEU A 562 42.92 -3.12 -8.82
N SER A 563 43.76 -3.50 -7.85
CA SER A 563 44.08 -2.70 -6.66
C SER A 563 42.83 -2.24 -5.89
N ILE A 564 41.83 -3.12 -5.79
CA ILE A 564 40.60 -2.89 -5.03
C ILE A 564 40.73 -3.59 -3.67
N PRO A 565 40.64 -2.87 -2.55
CA PRO A 565 40.70 -3.50 -1.24
C PRO A 565 39.53 -4.47 -1.02
N VAL A 566 39.86 -5.72 -0.75
CA VAL A 566 38.90 -6.77 -0.39
C VAL A 566 39.07 -7.15 1.06
N ARG A 567 37.97 -7.31 1.77
CA ARG A 567 37.96 -7.85 3.14
C ARG A 567 36.96 -9.00 3.25
N HIS A 568 37.46 -10.13 3.71
CA HIS A 568 36.61 -11.28 4.04
C HIS A 568 36.05 -11.12 5.46
N ILE A 569 34.73 -11.23 5.61
CA ILE A 569 34.00 -11.03 6.87
C ILE A 569 32.97 -12.15 7.05
N ASP A 570 32.82 -12.70 8.26
CA ASP A 570 31.80 -13.71 8.57
C ASP A 570 30.41 -13.07 8.77
N PHE A 571 29.79 -12.62 7.67
CA PHE A 571 28.40 -12.16 7.66
C PHE A 571 27.44 -13.21 7.10
N ALA A 572 26.19 -13.17 7.58
CA ALA A 572 25.16 -14.09 7.14
C ALA A 572 24.74 -13.85 5.68
N VAL A 573 24.92 -14.88 4.85
CA VAL A 573 24.36 -14.98 3.50
C VAL A 573 23.18 -15.94 3.53
N LEU A 574 22.04 -15.54 2.95
CA LEU A 574 20.86 -16.39 2.90
C LEU A 574 21.11 -17.60 1.98
N ARG A 575 21.23 -18.79 2.55
CA ARG A 575 21.43 -20.07 1.84
C ARG A 575 20.39 -21.10 2.28
N ARG A 576 20.07 -22.06 1.42
CA ARG A 576 19.09 -23.14 1.70
C ARG A 576 19.38 -23.89 3.01
N ARG A 577 20.65 -24.13 3.34
CA ARG A 577 21.07 -24.79 4.61
C ARG A 577 20.57 -24.11 5.88
N TYR A 578 20.31 -22.81 5.84
CA TYR A 578 19.83 -22.02 6.99
C TYR A 578 18.30 -21.95 7.10
N LEU A 579 17.56 -22.55 6.15
CA LEU A 579 16.09 -22.61 6.19
C LEU A 579 15.55 -23.76 7.08
N SER A 580 16.39 -24.35 7.93
CA SER A 580 16.01 -25.39 8.90
C SER A 580 15.94 -24.83 10.32
N PRO A 581 15.07 -25.38 11.21
CA PRO A 581 14.96 -24.93 12.61
C PRO A 581 16.29 -24.96 13.38
N ARG A 582 17.17 -25.92 13.07
CA ARG A 582 18.50 -26.07 13.68
C ARG A 582 19.51 -25.02 13.18
N GLY A 583 19.32 -24.48 11.97
CA GLY A 583 20.23 -23.48 11.36
C GLY A 583 19.92 -22.03 11.73
N LEU A 584 18.71 -21.73 12.21
CA LEU A 584 18.25 -20.37 12.53
C LEU A 584 19.08 -19.64 13.60
N PRO A 585 19.46 -20.26 14.75
CA PRO A 585 20.25 -19.58 15.77
C PRO A 585 21.64 -19.19 15.27
N GLY A 586 22.29 -20.07 14.50
CA GLY A 586 23.59 -19.80 13.88
C GLY A 586 23.51 -18.67 12.86
N PHE A 587 22.46 -18.66 12.03
CA PHE A 587 22.20 -17.58 11.09
C PHE A 587 21.97 -16.23 11.78
N ALA A 588 21.14 -16.18 12.83
CA ALA A 588 20.88 -14.96 13.59
C ALA A 588 22.15 -14.40 14.26
N ARG A 589 22.98 -15.28 14.84
CA ARG A 589 24.27 -14.90 15.44
C ARG A 589 25.24 -14.32 14.41
N ARG A 590 25.38 -14.95 13.25
CA ARG A 590 26.22 -14.45 12.14
C ARG A 590 25.67 -13.16 11.54
N LEU A 591 24.35 -13.04 11.41
CA LEU A 591 23.70 -11.83 10.94
C LEU A 591 24.03 -10.66 11.86
N TRP A 592 23.91 -10.83 13.18
CA TRP A 592 24.23 -9.78 14.13
C TRP A 592 25.73 -9.45 14.19
N ARG A 593 26.60 -10.45 14.38
CA ARG A 593 28.06 -10.23 14.51
C ARG A 593 28.67 -9.65 13.24
N GLY A 594 28.41 -10.27 12.09
CA GLY A 594 28.93 -9.80 10.81
C GLY A 594 28.41 -8.40 10.44
N SER A 595 27.15 -8.08 10.76
CA SER A 595 26.62 -6.72 10.51
C SER A 595 27.27 -5.66 11.40
N ARG A 596 27.67 -5.99 12.64
CA ARG A 596 28.39 -5.07 13.52
C ARG A 596 29.81 -4.85 13.01
N GLU A 597 30.53 -5.92 12.66
CA GLU A 597 31.89 -5.80 12.10
C GLU A 597 31.88 -4.99 10.79
N LEU A 598 30.93 -5.24 9.89
CA LEU A 598 30.73 -4.44 8.69
C LEU A 598 30.45 -2.97 9.03
N ALA A 599 29.59 -2.68 10.01
CA ALA A 599 29.29 -1.31 10.41
C ALA A 599 30.48 -0.59 11.03
N ASP A 600 31.32 -1.29 11.79
CA ASP A 600 32.53 -0.74 12.40
C ASP A 600 33.59 -0.44 11.32
N TRP A 601 33.76 -1.33 10.33
CA TRP A 601 34.61 -1.08 9.18
C TRP A 601 34.10 0.06 8.31
N MET A 602 32.78 0.17 8.08
CA MET A 602 32.17 1.29 7.38
C MET A 602 32.48 2.64 8.05
N ARG A 603 32.57 2.67 9.39
CA ARG A 603 32.92 3.88 10.14
C ARG A 603 34.41 4.19 10.06
N SER A 604 35.28 3.18 10.21
CA SER A 604 36.73 3.39 10.18
C SER A 604 37.26 3.76 8.79
N ALA A 605 36.67 3.23 7.73
CA ALA A 605 37.02 3.53 6.34
C ALA A 605 36.25 4.74 5.74
N ASP A 606 35.50 5.48 6.58
CA ASP A 606 34.59 6.57 6.19
C ASP A 606 33.75 6.29 4.93
N VAL A 607 33.12 5.12 4.89
CA VAL A 607 32.28 4.69 3.78
C VAL A 607 31.12 5.66 3.59
N ALA A 608 31.02 6.28 2.42
CA ALA A 608 29.98 7.26 2.13
C ALA A 608 28.64 6.61 1.73
N LEU A 609 28.69 5.45 1.07
CA LEU A 609 27.52 4.71 0.57
C LEU A 609 27.80 3.21 0.50
N VAL A 610 26.76 2.41 0.72
CA VAL A 610 26.81 0.94 0.66
C VAL A 610 26.04 0.44 -0.56
N HIS A 611 26.65 -0.44 -1.35
CA HIS A 611 26.06 -1.16 -2.46
C HIS A 611 26.00 -2.66 -2.11
N ALA A 612 24.81 -3.18 -1.84
CA ALA A 612 24.59 -4.62 -1.68
C ALA A 612 24.29 -5.26 -3.05
N ASN A 613 25.16 -6.15 -3.54
CA ASN A 613 25.13 -6.69 -4.90
C ASN A 613 24.48 -8.08 -5.03
N THR A 614 23.46 -8.37 -4.21
CA THR A 614 22.51 -9.50 -4.34
C THR A 614 21.48 -9.40 -3.23
N VAL A 615 20.34 -10.06 -3.38
CA VAL A 615 19.29 -10.09 -2.34
C VAL A 615 19.69 -10.92 -1.11
N ALA A 616 20.62 -11.85 -1.28
CA ALA A 616 21.05 -12.77 -0.22
C ALA A 616 21.84 -12.10 0.92
N VAL A 617 22.33 -10.86 0.73
CA VAL A 617 23.21 -10.17 1.68
C VAL A 617 22.42 -9.29 2.66
N LEU A 618 21.54 -9.92 3.44
CA LEU A 618 20.71 -9.23 4.44
C LEU A 618 21.56 -8.51 5.51
N GLY A 619 22.74 -9.04 5.83
CA GLY A 619 23.68 -8.42 6.78
C GLY A 619 24.20 -7.06 6.31
N GLY A 620 24.39 -6.88 4.99
CA GLY A 620 24.81 -5.60 4.44
C GLY A 620 23.79 -4.47 4.67
N ALA A 621 22.50 -4.81 4.57
CA ALA A 621 21.43 -3.84 4.83
C ALA A 621 21.32 -3.46 6.32
N LEU A 622 21.49 -4.44 7.22
CA LEU A 622 21.53 -4.17 8.65
C LEU A 622 22.76 -3.33 9.01
N ALA A 623 23.94 -3.66 8.47
CA ALA A 623 25.18 -2.92 8.68
C ALA A 623 25.08 -1.46 8.21
N ALA A 624 24.53 -1.21 7.01
CA ALA A 624 24.31 0.14 6.50
C ALA A 624 23.43 0.97 7.45
N LYS A 625 22.38 0.38 8.00
CA LYS A 625 21.49 1.02 8.98
C LYS A 625 22.20 1.30 10.31
N LEU A 626 22.99 0.36 10.82
CA LEU A 626 23.80 0.52 12.04
C LEU A 626 24.89 1.59 11.89
N ALA A 627 25.45 1.73 10.68
CA ALA A 627 26.44 2.76 10.34
C ALA A 627 25.81 4.10 9.92
N GLY A 628 24.49 4.17 9.73
CA GLY A 628 23.78 5.38 9.28
C GLY A 628 24.05 5.77 7.82
N ARG A 629 24.60 4.86 7.01
CA ARG A 629 25.00 5.09 5.62
C ARG A 629 23.86 4.76 4.64
N PRO A 630 23.75 5.49 3.51
CA PRO A 630 22.74 5.21 2.49
C PRO A 630 22.98 3.84 1.84
N LEU A 631 21.90 3.14 1.54
CA LEU A 631 21.92 1.80 0.95
C LEU A 631 21.33 1.81 -0.46
N LEU A 632 22.16 1.44 -1.43
CA LEU A 632 21.75 0.97 -2.74
C LEU A 632 21.71 -0.56 -2.72
N TRP A 633 20.57 -1.15 -3.08
CA TRP A 633 20.43 -2.60 -3.16
C TRP A 633 20.24 -3.02 -4.62
N HIS A 634 21.20 -3.77 -5.17
CA HIS A 634 21.18 -4.27 -6.52
C HIS A 634 20.69 -5.73 -6.52
N VAL A 635 19.58 -5.96 -7.21
CA VAL A 635 18.79 -7.18 -7.18
C VAL A 635 18.91 -7.90 -8.51
N HIS A 636 19.41 -9.13 -8.46
CA HIS A 636 19.72 -9.95 -9.62
C HIS A 636 18.76 -11.14 -9.79
N GLU A 637 17.95 -11.41 -8.78
CA GLU A 637 17.27 -12.69 -8.63
C GLU A 637 15.74 -12.61 -8.75
N ILE A 638 15.15 -13.64 -9.36
CA ILE A 638 13.71 -13.92 -9.32
C ILE A 638 13.49 -15.10 -8.36
N ILE A 639 12.89 -14.84 -7.18
CA ILE A 639 12.64 -15.87 -6.16
C ILE A 639 11.21 -16.39 -6.30
N VAL A 640 11.05 -17.44 -7.10
CA VAL A 640 9.71 -18.01 -7.38
C VAL A 640 9.10 -18.69 -6.16
N GLU A 641 9.86 -19.54 -5.46
CA GLU A 641 9.39 -20.32 -4.31
C GLU A 641 10.45 -20.45 -3.20
N PRO A 642 10.03 -20.60 -1.93
CA PRO A 642 8.64 -20.60 -1.45
C PRO A 642 8.03 -19.19 -1.32
N ARG A 643 6.70 -19.07 -1.51
CA ARG A 643 5.99 -17.77 -1.58
C ARG A 643 6.13 -16.90 -0.33
N TRP A 644 6.19 -17.52 0.86
CA TRP A 644 6.36 -16.78 2.11
C TRP A 644 7.77 -16.14 2.21
N LEU A 645 8.80 -16.84 1.73
CA LEU A 645 10.17 -16.34 1.72
C LEU A 645 10.31 -15.21 0.70
N ARG A 646 9.70 -15.37 -0.48
CA ARG A 646 9.56 -14.30 -1.47
C ARG A 646 8.92 -13.05 -0.88
N TRP A 647 7.79 -13.19 -0.19
CA TRP A 647 7.09 -12.07 0.46
C TRP A 647 7.99 -11.37 1.49
N LEU A 648 8.66 -12.14 2.35
CA LEU A 648 9.53 -11.61 3.40
C LEU A 648 10.72 -10.85 2.81
N ILE A 649 11.40 -11.45 1.85
CA ILE A 649 12.56 -10.85 1.18
C ILE A 649 12.16 -9.57 0.45
N ALA A 650 11.09 -9.61 -0.35
CA ALA A 650 10.60 -8.43 -1.05
C ALA A 650 10.29 -7.31 -0.05
N ARG A 651 9.65 -7.63 1.08
CA ARG A 651 9.34 -6.67 2.14
C ARG A 651 10.57 -6.06 2.79
N LEU A 652 11.60 -6.87 3.04
CA LEU A 652 12.86 -6.46 3.66
C LEU A 652 13.66 -5.55 2.73
N VAL A 653 13.91 -6.00 1.49
CA VAL A 653 14.66 -5.24 0.47
C VAL A 653 14.02 -3.87 0.23
N THR A 654 12.71 -3.87 -0.03
CA THR A 654 11.97 -2.64 -0.34
C THR A 654 11.82 -1.68 0.84
N ALA A 655 11.83 -2.20 2.07
CA ALA A 655 11.78 -1.38 3.27
C ALA A 655 13.14 -0.77 3.63
N ALA A 656 14.22 -1.56 3.53
CA ALA A 656 15.54 -1.18 4.03
C ALA A 656 16.34 -0.31 3.04
N ALA A 657 16.19 -0.52 1.73
CA ALA A 657 16.96 0.23 0.73
C ALA A 657 16.50 1.69 0.56
N ASP A 658 17.44 2.60 0.32
CA ASP A 658 17.18 3.98 -0.10
C ASP A 658 16.90 4.06 -1.61
N ARG A 659 17.64 3.25 -2.38
CA ARG A 659 17.41 2.97 -3.81
C ARG A 659 17.61 1.50 -4.10
N ILE A 660 16.86 0.99 -5.07
CA ILE A 660 16.91 -0.39 -5.52
C ILE A 660 17.21 -0.36 -7.00
N VAL A 661 18.27 -1.04 -7.40
CA VAL A 661 18.56 -1.29 -8.80
C VAL A 661 18.13 -2.72 -9.11
N VAL A 662 17.38 -2.92 -10.18
CA VAL A 662 16.98 -4.23 -10.68
C VAL A 662 17.47 -4.40 -12.10
N ILE A 663 17.91 -5.60 -12.44
CA ILE A 663 18.55 -5.89 -13.74
C ILE A 663 17.56 -6.03 -14.90
N SER A 664 16.26 -6.09 -14.64
CA SER A 664 15.23 -6.20 -15.68
C SER A 664 13.86 -5.77 -15.19
N GLY A 665 12.94 -5.48 -16.12
CA GLY A 665 11.52 -5.24 -15.81
C GLY A 665 10.86 -6.44 -15.12
N PRO A 666 11.03 -7.69 -15.57
CA PRO A 666 10.56 -8.89 -14.88
C PRO A 666 11.04 -9.00 -13.43
N VAL A 667 12.30 -8.66 -13.14
CA VAL A 667 12.82 -8.61 -11.76
C VAL A 667 12.12 -7.49 -10.97
N ALA A 668 11.90 -6.33 -11.59
CA ALA A 668 11.15 -5.22 -10.99
C ALA A 668 9.72 -5.64 -10.62
N GLU A 669 8.99 -6.25 -11.56
CA GLU A 669 7.63 -6.74 -11.36
C GLU A 669 7.58 -7.84 -10.30
N HIS A 670 8.55 -8.75 -10.33
CA HIS A 670 8.65 -9.82 -9.35
C HIS A 670 8.84 -9.29 -7.93
N LEU A 671 9.75 -8.31 -7.75
CA LEU A 671 10.05 -7.65 -6.49
C LEU A 671 8.89 -6.78 -5.99
N LEU A 672 8.24 -6.05 -6.90
CA LEU A 672 7.14 -5.13 -6.57
C LEU A 672 5.79 -5.83 -6.40
N GLY A 673 5.66 -7.07 -6.86
CA GLY A 673 4.40 -7.83 -6.82
C GLY A 673 3.97 -8.25 -5.41
N LEU A 674 4.63 -9.25 -4.82
CA LEU A 674 4.24 -9.84 -3.54
C LEU A 674 5.14 -9.35 -2.40
N GLY A 675 4.57 -8.66 -1.41
CA GLY A 675 5.27 -8.29 -0.17
C GLY A 675 6.06 -6.97 -0.23
N ALA A 676 6.06 -6.26 -1.34
CA ALA A 676 6.73 -4.96 -1.43
C ALA A 676 6.21 -3.94 -0.40
N ALA A 677 7.13 -3.19 0.21
CA ALA A 677 6.82 -2.10 1.13
C ALA A 677 6.19 -0.90 0.40
N ARG A 678 5.45 -0.07 1.14
CA ARG A 678 4.84 1.14 0.55
C ARG A 678 5.92 2.11 0.05
N GLY A 679 5.71 2.67 -1.14
CA GLY A 679 6.68 3.55 -1.80
C GLY A 679 7.88 2.81 -2.40
N ALA A 680 7.85 1.47 -2.47
CA ALA A 680 8.90 0.69 -3.11
C ALA A 680 9.12 1.11 -4.58
N ARG A 681 8.02 1.37 -5.30
CA ARG A 681 8.06 1.72 -6.73
C ARG A 681 8.90 2.97 -7.01
N ASP A 682 8.91 3.96 -6.12
CA ASP A 682 9.69 5.20 -6.31
C ASP A 682 11.19 5.02 -6.01
N LYS A 683 11.56 3.89 -5.40
CA LYS A 683 12.94 3.53 -5.09
C LYS A 683 13.57 2.64 -6.15
N VAL A 684 12.74 1.90 -6.91
CA VAL A 684 13.18 0.92 -7.91
C VAL A 684 13.57 1.63 -9.20
N ILE A 685 14.77 1.34 -9.68
CA ILE A 685 15.32 1.79 -10.96
C ILE A 685 15.71 0.52 -11.72
N VAL A 686 15.23 0.38 -12.94
CA VAL A 686 15.67 -0.71 -13.83
C VAL A 686 16.94 -0.25 -14.52
N ILE A 687 18.05 -0.95 -14.29
CA ILE A 687 19.30 -0.77 -15.04
C ILE A 687 19.63 -2.15 -15.60
N PRO A 688 19.39 -2.40 -16.91
CA PRO A 688 19.76 -3.66 -17.54
C PRO A 688 21.23 -4.00 -17.32
N ASP A 689 21.55 -5.28 -17.10
CA ASP A 689 22.97 -5.67 -17.09
C ASP A 689 23.60 -5.39 -18.45
N ALA A 690 24.91 -5.22 -18.42
CA ALA A 690 25.72 -4.92 -19.58
C ALA A 690 26.63 -6.10 -19.94
N VAL A 691 27.01 -6.14 -21.22
CA VAL A 691 28.00 -7.05 -21.77
C VAL A 691 29.22 -6.28 -22.22
N ASP A 692 30.39 -6.89 -22.05
CA ASP A 692 31.65 -6.37 -22.51
C ASP A 692 31.78 -6.66 -24.01
N THR A 693 31.39 -5.69 -24.83
CA THR A 693 31.35 -5.83 -26.30
C THR A 693 32.72 -5.79 -26.95
N GLU A 694 33.77 -5.46 -26.19
CA GLU A 694 35.16 -5.57 -26.62
C GLU A 694 35.67 -6.98 -26.31
N ARG A 695 35.37 -7.51 -25.11
CA ARG A 695 35.71 -8.89 -24.74
C ARG A 695 34.96 -9.93 -25.56
N PHE A 696 33.66 -9.72 -25.79
CA PHE A 696 32.82 -10.57 -26.65
C PHE A 696 32.59 -9.83 -27.96
N ASN A 697 33.24 -10.29 -29.01
CA ASN A 697 33.15 -9.66 -30.32
C ASN A 697 33.31 -10.71 -31.43
N PRO A 698 32.86 -10.43 -32.66
CA PRO A 698 32.91 -11.38 -33.78
C PRO A 698 34.32 -11.78 -34.24
N ALA A 699 35.37 -11.06 -33.83
CA ALA A 699 36.77 -11.37 -34.17
C ALA A 699 37.43 -12.36 -33.19
N ASN A 700 36.73 -12.75 -32.12
CA ASN A 700 37.21 -13.80 -31.23
C ASN A 700 37.33 -15.13 -31.98
N ASP A 701 38.39 -15.89 -31.68
CA ASP A 701 38.62 -17.19 -32.30
C ASP A 701 37.83 -18.30 -31.60
N GLY A 702 36.95 -18.96 -32.36
CA GLY A 702 36.17 -20.12 -31.94
C GLY A 702 36.76 -21.47 -32.37
N ALA A 703 37.83 -21.48 -33.17
CA ALA A 703 38.44 -22.70 -33.68
C ALA A 703 38.92 -23.65 -32.57
N PRO A 704 39.56 -23.19 -31.46
CA PRO A 704 39.99 -24.08 -30.39
C PRO A 704 38.84 -24.88 -29.76
N ALA A 705 37.68 -24.25 -29.59
CA ALA A 705 36.50 -24.92 -29.06
C ALA A 705 35.92 -25.92 -30.08
N ARG A 706 35.76 -25.52 -31.35
CA ARG A 706 35.23 -26.41 -32.40
C ARG A 706 36.13 -27.63 -32.64
N GLU A 707 37.45 -27.45 -32.64
CA GLU A 707 38.43 -28.53 -32.78
C GLU A 707 38.36 -29.51 -31.61
N ALA A 708 38.38 -29.00 -30.37
CA ALA A 708 38.29 -29.82 -29.17
C ALA A 708 36.97 -30.62 -29.08
N TRP A 709 35.88 -30.08 -29.64
CA TRP A 709 34.57 -30.74 -29.67
C TRP A 709 34.34 -31.56 -30.95
N GLY A 710 35.33 -31.66 -31.84
CA GLY A 710 35.23 -32.44 -33.09
C GLY A 710 34.17 -31.93 -34.07
N ILE A 711 33.87 -30.64 -34.05
CA ILE A 711 32.84 -30.03 -34.91
C ILE A 711 33.43 -29.69 -36.27
N ARG A 712 32.86 -30.27 -37.31
CA ARG A 712 33.31 -30.06 -38.69
C ARG A 712 32.87 -28.70 -39.25
N PRO A 713 33.54 -28.17 -40.29
CA PRO A 713 33.14 -26.91 -40.93
C PRO A 713 31.76 -26.94 -41.59
N ASP A 714 31.29 -28.10 -42.06
CA ASP A 714 29.97 -28.29 -42.69
C ASP A 714 28.82 -28.40 -41.68
N GLN A 715 29.13 -28.48 -40.38
CA GLN A 715 28.14 -28.65 -39.33
C GLN A 715 27.71 -27.31 -38.72
N VAL A 716 26.42 -27.21 -38.41
CA VAL A 716 25.85 -26.08 -37.68
C VAL A 716 25.81 -26.42 -36.20
N LEU A 717 26.53 -25.66 -35.39
CA LEU A 717 26.66 -25.88 -33.95
C LEU A 717 25.65 -25.03 -33.15
N ILE A 718 24.71 -25.70 -32.49
CA ILE A 718 23.77 -25.12 -31.54
C ILE A 718 24.34 -25.29 -30.13
N GLY A 719 24.64 -24.19 -29.46
CA GLY A 719 25.23 -24.22 -28.12
C GLY A 719 24.30 -23.71 -27.04
N MET A 720 24.44 -24.28 -25.86
CA MET A 720 23.92 -23.73 -24.61
C MET A 720 25.07 -23.55 -23.64
N ALA A 721 25.27 -22.32 -23.16
CA ALA A 721 26.30 -22.01 -22.18
C ALA A 721 25.68 -21.74 -20.80
N GLY A 722 26.25 -22.34 -19.75
CA GLY A 722 25.88 -22.10 -18.36
C GLY A 722 25.77 -23.37 -17.53
N ARG A 723 25.65 -23.18 -16.21
CA ARG A 723 25.54 -24.25 -15.22
C ARG A 723 24.44 -25.26 -15.56
N ILE A 724 24.73 -26.55 -15.40
CA ILE A 724 23.74 -27.62 -15.53
C ILE A 724 22.77 -27.55 -14.36
N HIS A 725 21.52 -27.18 -14.64
CA HIS A 725 20.47 -27.09 -13.65
C HIS A 725 19.09 -27.23 -14.32
N THR A 726 18.17 -27.97 -13.72
CA THR A 726 16.84 -28.31 -14.28
C THR A 726 16.06 -27.13 -14.88
N TRP A 727 16.05 -25.95 -14.25
CA TRP A 727 15.33 -24.79 -14.76
C TRP A 727 15.97 -24.12 -15.98
N LYS A 728 17.25 -24.38 -16.28
CA LYS A 728 17.95 -23.81 -17.44
C LYS A 728 17.54 -24.49 -18.76
N GLY A 729 16.90 -25.64 -18.69
CA GLY A 729 16.25 -26.26 -19.85
C GLY A 729 17.17 -27.09 -20.75
N GLN A 730 18.33 -27.55 -20.26
CA GLN A 730 19.19 -28.48 -21.01
C GLN A 730 18.41 -29.70 -21.54
N GLY A 731 17.47 -30.22 -20.74
CA GLY A 731 16.62 -31.35 -21.17
C GLY A 731 15.70 -31.00 -22.34
N VAL A 732 15.22 -29.75 -22.42
CA VAL A 732 14.41 -29.27 -23.57
C VAL A 732 15.26 -29.21 -24.83
N LEU A 733 16.54 -28.81 -24.71
CA LEU A 733 17.49 -28.82 -25.83
C LEU A 733 17.80 -30.24 -26.32
N VAL A 734 18.01 -31.20 -25.40
CA VAL A 734 18.22 -32.61 -25.76
C VAL A 734 17.00 -33.18 -26.50
N GLU A 735 15.79 -32.87 -26.03
CA GLU A 735 14.57 -33.33 -26.70
C GLU A 735 14.36 -32.67 -28.07
N ALA A 736 14.69 -31.38 -28.21
CA ALA A 736 14.69 -30.71 -29.51
C ALA A 736 15.71 -31.33 -30.48
N ALA A 737 16.91 -31.70 -29.99
CA ALA A 737 17.91 -32.42 -30.78
C ALA A 737 17.39 -33.79 -31.24
N ARG A 738 16.62 -34.49 -30.40
CA ARG A 738 15.94 -35.75 -30.76
C ARG A 738 14.97 -35.56 -31.93
N LEU A 739 14.14 -34.53 -31.87
CA LEU A 739 13.15 -34.21 -32.92
C LEU A 739 13.80 -33.79 -34.24
N LEU A 740 15.01 -33.23 -34.20
CA LEU A 740 15.76 -32.78 -35.37
C LEU A 740 16.65 -33.84 -36.01
N ARG A 741 16.83 -35.00 -35.35
CA ARG A 741 17.73 -36.07 -35.79
C ARG A 741 17.57 -36.43 -37.27
N ASP A 742 16.32 -36.55 -37.72
CA ASP A 742 15.97 -36.99 -39.08
C ASP A 742 15.69 -35.80 -40.03
N ARG A 743 15.63 -34.57 -39.51
CA ARG A 743 15.27 -33.35 -40.27
C ARG A 743 16.48 -32.46 -40.60
N CYS A 744 17.54 -32.53 -39.79
CA CYS A 744 18.77 -31.73 -39.90
C CYS A 744 19.98 -32.61 -39.53
N ALA A 745 20.60 -33.25 -40.52
CA ALA A 745 21.73 -34.15 -40.30
C ALA A 745 23.04 -33.41 -39.93
N GLU A 746 23.14 -32.15 -40.33
CA GLU A 746 24.24 -31.22 -40.11
C GLU A 746 24.24 -30.54 -38.73
N ALA A 747 23.10 -30.57 -38.01
CA ALA A 747 22.98 -29.96 -36.70
C ALA A 747 23.76 -30.74 -35.64
N ARG A 748 24.58 -30.03 -34.85
CA ARG A 748 25.29 -30.53 -33.67
C ARG A 748 24.97 -29.67 -32.47
N PHE A 749 25.02 -30.26 -31.28
CA PHE A 749 24.60 -29.62 -30.04
C PHE A 749 25.69 -29.72 -29.00
N VAL A 750 25.97 -28.61 -28.32
CA VAL A 750 26.93 -28.56 -27.21
C VAL A 750 26.32 -27.90 -25.99
N ILE A 751 26.52 -28.51 -24.83
CA ILE A 751 26.18 -27.93 -23.53
C ILE A 751 27.50 -27.65 -22.81
N ALA A 752 27.87 -26.37 -22.77
CA ALA A 752 29.10 -25.87 -22.14
C ALA A 752 28.79 -25.33 -20.74
N GLY A 753 29.22 -26.09 -19.72
CA GLY A 753 29.00 -25.82 -18.31
C GLY A 753 28.88 -27.11 -17.52
N ASP A 754 29.05 -27.01 -16.20
CA ASP A 754 28.97 -28.18 -15.31
C ASP A 754 27.95 -27.96 -14.18
N ILE A 755 27.76 -29.00 -13.37
CA ILE A 755 26.96 -28.97 -12.15
C ILE A 755 27.64 -28.19 -11.02
N VAL A 756 26.86 -27.86 -10.00
CA VAL A 756 27.45 -27.49 -8.70
C VAL A 756 28.03 -28.76 -8.08
N PRO A 757 29.27 -28.74 -7.52
CA PRO A 757 29.80 -29.87 -6.77
C PRO A 757 28.79 -30.40 -5.75
N GLY A 758 28.58 -31.71 -5.74
CA GLY A 758 27.59 -32.39 -4.89
C GLY A 758 26.15 -32.41 -5.42
N GLN A 759 25.88 -31.98 -6.65
CA GLN A 759 24.56 -32.06 -7.30
C GLN A 759 24.64 -32.76 -8.68
N SER A 760 24.94 -34.06 -8.71
CA SER A 760 25.13 -34.84 -9.95
C SER A 760 23.85 -35.19 -10.70
N ALA A 761 22.73 -35.35 -9.99
CA ALA A 761 21.47 -35.82 -10.58
C ALA A 761 21.03 -35.10 -11.88
N PRO A 762 21.13 -33.76 -12.02
CA PRO A 762 20.78 -33.09 -13.27
C PRO A 762 21.65 -33.48 -14.47
N LYS A 763 22.95 -33.76 -14.26
CA LYS A 763 23.88 -34.18 -15.33
C LYS A 763 23.64 -35.63 -15.71
N GLU A 764 23.52 -36.52 -14.72
CA GLU A 764 23.20 -37.94 -14.92
C GLU A 764 21.89 -38.12 -15.72
N ALA A 765 20.86 -37.32 -15.41
CA ALA A 765 19.61 -37.34 -16.15
C ALA A 765 19.75 -36.91 -17.62
N LEU A 766 20.66 -35.97 -17.91
CA LEU A 766 20.95 -35.56 -19.29
C LEU A 766 21.72 -36.64 -20.05
N GLU A 767 22.74 -37.23 -19.42
CA GLU A 767 23.52 -38.33 -20.00
C GLU A 767 22.61 -39.52 -20.34
N ALA A 768 21.70 -39.88 -19.42
CA ALA A 768 20.69 -40.91 -19.65
C ALA A 768 19.73 -40.56 -20.80
N ALA A 769 19.26 -39.30 -20.88
CA ALA A 769 18.39 -38.87 -21.97
C ALA A 769 19.09 -38.86 -23.34
N ILE A 770 20.36 -38.46 -23.40
CA ILE A 770 21.19 -38.49 -24.61
C ILE A 770 21.41 -39.94 -25.07
N ALA A 771 21.73 -40.85 -24.14
CA ALA A 771 21.92 -42.26 -24.43
C ALA A 771 20.62 -42.92 -24.93
N ALA A 772 19.51 -42.71 -24.21
CA ALA A 772 18.20 -43.27 -24.57
C ALA A 772 17.68 -42.73 -25.92
N GLY A 773 18.01 -41.48 -26.25
CA GLY A 773 17.66 -40.87 -27.54
C GLY A 773 18.54 -41.29 -28.71
N GLY A 774 19.63 -42.03 -28.48
CA GLY A 774 20.62 -42.35 -29.52
C GLY A 774 21.28 -41.10 -30.09
N LEU A 775 21.61 -40.12 -29.23
CA LEU A 775 22.10 -38.79 -29.59
C LEU A 775 23.57 -38.55 -29.25
N ALA A 776 24.31 -39.58 -28.85
CA ALA A 776 25.71 -39.46 -28.39
C ALA A 776 26.66 -38.87 -29.46
N ASP A 777 26.36 -39.07 -30.75
CA ASP A 777 27.09 -38.50 -31.89
C ASP A 777 26.69 -37.05 -32.22
N ARG A 778 25.67 -36.51 -31.54
CA ARG A 778 25.04 -35.22 -31.85
C ARG A 778 25.02 -34.23 -30.69
N VAL A 779 24.88 -34.69 -29.46
CA VAL A 779 24.81 -33.85 -28.26
C VAL A 779 25.99 -34.14 -27.36
N GLN A 780 26.82 -33.12 -27.11
CA GLN A 780 28.00 -33.23 -26.26
C GLN A 780 27.84 -32.41 -24.97
N LEU A 781 28.12 -33.05 -23.83
CA LEU A 781 28.32 -32.36 -22.56
C LEU A 781 29.82 -32.12 -22.38
N VAL A 782 30.28 -30.88 -22.57
CA VAL A 782 31.73 -30.58 -22.62
C VAL A 782 32.30 -30.10 -21.28
N GLY A 783 31.47 -30.05 -20.24
CA GLY A 783 31.85 -29.59 -18.91
C GLY A 783 32.15 -28.09 -18.87
N PHE A 784 32.83 -27.65 -17.81
CA PHE A 784 33.23 -26.24 -17.67
C PHE A 784 34.32 -25.88 -18.67
N TRP A 785 34.07 -24.85 -19.48
CA TRP A 785 35.06 -24.30 -20.41
C TRP A 785 35.64 -22.98 -19.87
N PRO A 786 36.97 -22.86 -19.68
CA PRO A 786 37.56 -21.68 -19.03
C PRO A 786 37.35 -20.36 -19.76
N ASP A 787 37.36 -20.37 -21.10
CA ASP A 787 37.20 -19.16 -21.91
C ASP A 787 35.85 -19.10 -22.64
N ALA A 788 34.88 -18.45 -22.01
CA ALA A 788 33.55 -18.26 -22.60
C ALA A 788 33.57 -17.57 -23.98
N ARG A 789 34.62 -16.82 -24.33
CA ARG A 789 34.73 -16.18 -25.66
C ARG A 789 34.86 -17.21 -26.77
N GLN A 790 35.66 -18.25 -26.53
CA GLN A 790 35.85 -19.35 -27.48
C GLN A 790 34.56 -20.15 -27.65
N VAL A 791 33.82 -20.37 -26.55
CA VAL A 791 32.51 -21.00 -26.60
C VAL A 791 31.59 -20.20 -27.52
N MET A 792 31.35 -18.92 -27.20
CA MET A 792 30.43 -18.07 -27.97
C MET A 792 30.86 -17.93 -29.43
N ALA A 793 32.16 -17.73 -29.69
CA ALA A 793 32.69 -17.61 -31.05
C ALA A 793 32.56 -18.92 -31.86
N GLY A 794 32.66 -20.08 -31.21
CA GLY A 794 32.54 -21.40 -31.84
C GLY A 794 31.12 -21.78 -32.25
N LEU A 795 30.09 -21.20 -31.61
CA LEU A 795 28.69 -21.49 -31.92
C LEU A 795 28.25 -20.87 -33.24
N ASP A 796 27.26 -21.50 -33.87
CA ASP A 796 26.49 -20.93 -34.99
C ASP A 796 25.15 -20.36 -34.51
N VAL A 797 24.56 -20.96 -33.47
CA VAL A 797 23.33 -20.50 -32.81
C VAL A 797 23.46 -20.74 -31.31
N LEU A 798 23.10 -19.76 -30.49
CA LEU A 798 22.91 -19.98 -29.05
C LEU A 798 21.44 -20.32 -28.77
N ALA A 799 21.19 -21.37 -27.99
CA ALA A 799 19.88 -21.71 -27.44
C ALA A 799 19.87 -21.55 -25.91
N LEU A 800 18.91 -20.76 -25.39
CA LEU A 800 18.62 -20.63 -23.96
C LEU A 800 17.15 -21.02 -23.67
N PRO A 801 16.82 -22.32 -23.61
CA PRO A 801 15.46 -22.80 -23.44
C PRO A 801 15.03 -22.92 -21.97
N SER A 802 15.31 -21.90 -21.15
CA SER A 802 14.99 -21.89 -19.71
C SER A 802 13.50 -22.24 -19.48
N THR A 803 13.23 -23.15 -18.54
CA THR A 803 11.87 -23.66 -18.23
C THR A 803 11.17 -22.87 -17.14
N ALA A 804 11.86 -21.88 -16.56
CA ALA A 804 11.36 -20.89 -15.63
C ALA A 804 11.86 -19.49 -16.06
N PRO A 805 11.23 -18.39 -15.59
CA PRO A 805 11.65 -17.04 -15.95
C PRO A 805 13.12 -16.77 -15.61
N GLU A 806 13.92 -16.48 -16.63
CA GLU A 806 15.31 -16.07 -16.48
C GLU A 806 15.36 -14.63 -15.96
N PRO A 807 16.14 -14.28 -14.91
CA PRO A 807 16.17 -12.91 -14.40
C PRO A 807 16.65 -11.87 -15.42
N PHE A 808 17.66 -12.21 -16.22
CA PHE A 808 18.13 -11.37 -17.31
C PHE A 808 18.62 -12.21 -18.50
N GLY A 809 19.71 -12.96 -18.33
CA GLY A 809 20.26 -13.85 -19.36
C GLY A 809 21.53 -13.30 -20.03
N LEU A 810 22.60 -13.09 -19.26
CA LEU A 810 23.88 -12.57 -19.78
C LEU A 810 24.42 -13.35 -20.98
N VAL A 811 24.27 -14.68 -20.98
CA VAL A 811 24.75 -15.55 -22.07
C VAL A 811 24.14 -15.18 -23.42
N VAL A 812 22.89 -14.68 -23.42
CA VAL A 812 22.21 -14.17 -24.62
C VAL A 812 22.92 -12.92 -25.14
N LEU A 813 23.29 -11.99 -24.25
CA LEU A 813 24.04 -10.80 -24.64
C LEU A 813 25.47 -11.13 -25.07
N GLU A 814 26.14 -12.10 -24.43
CA GLU A 814 27.48 -12.56 -24.81
C GLU A 814 27.48 -13.18 -26.21
N ALA A 815 26.45 -13.97 -26.55
CA ALA A 815 26.26 -14.50 -27.89
C ALA A 815 25.94 -13.40 -28.92
N MET A 816 24.98 -12.51 -28.61
CA MET A 816 24.66 -11.37 -29.49
C MET A 816 25.88 -10.48 -29.72
N ALA A 817 26.65 -10.18 -28.67
CA ALA A 817 27.91 -9.44 -28.77
C ALA A 817 28.96 -10.22 -29.59
N SER A 818 29.00 -11.54 -29.51
CA SER A 818 29.87 -12.35 -30.37
C SER A 818 29.36 -12.50 -31.81
N GLY A 819 28.26 -11.81 -32.16
CA GLY A 819 27.66 -11.87 -33.49
C GLY A 819 26.98 -13.21 -33.77
N LYS A 820 26.39 -13.83 -32.76
CA LYS A 820 25.65 -15.09 -32.89
C LYS A 820 24.15 -14.84 -32.72
N PRO A 821 23.29 -15.42 -33.56
CA PRO A 821 21.86 -15.37 -33.36
C PRO A 821 21.47 -16.24 -32.17
N VAL A 822 20.36 -15.85 -31.54
CA VAL A 822 19.90 -16.45 -30.29
C VAL A 822 18.49 -16.97 -30.43
N ILE A 823 18.23 -18.14 -29.85
CA ILE A 823 16.89 -18.67 -29.60
C ILE A 823 16.71 -18.73 -28.10
N ALA A 824 15.70 -18.07 -27.55
CA ALA A 824 15.48 -18.03 -26.11
C ALA A 824 14.01 -18.25 -25.76
N THR A 825 13.75 -18.76 -24.56
CA THR A 825 12.39 -18.84 -24.05
C THR A 825 11.79 -17.43 -23.88
N ALA A 826 10.53 -17.26 -24.29
CA ALA A 826 9.72 -16.05 -24.15
C ALA A 826 9.27 -15.81 -22.68
N ALA A 827 10.21 -15.80 -21.73
CA ALA A 827 9.94 -15.60 -20.31
C ALA A 827 11.10 -14.90 -19.59
N GLY A 828 10.80 -13.89 -18.78
CA GLY A 828 11.80 -13.16 -18.01
C GLY A 828 12.61 -12.19 -18.88
N GLY A 829 13.88 -11.99 -18.53
CA GLY A 829 14.79 -11.04 -19.17
C GLY A 829 15.01 -11.20 -20.67
N PRO A 830 15.01 -12.41 -21.27
CA PRO A 830 15.09 -12.57 -22.73
C PRO A 830 14.05 -11.76 -23.51
N LEU A 831 12.86 -11.50 -22.95
CA LEU A 831 11.82 -10.66 -23.57
C LEU A 831 12.25 -9.20 -23.76
N GLU A 832 13.21 -8.70 -22.98
CA GLU A 832 13.75 -7.34 -23.08
C GLU A 832 15.00 -7.29 -23.98
N ILE A 833 15.74 -8.40 -24.04
CA ILE A 833 17.00 -8.52 -24.76
C ILE A 833 16.75 -8.82 -26.24
N VAL A 834 15.92 -9.81 -26.56
CA VAL A 834 15.72 -10.34 -27.91
C VAL A 834 14.54 -9.64 -28.60
N GLY A 835 14.79 -9.04 -29.76
CA GLY A 835 13.74 -8.65 -30.69
C GLY A 835 13.32 -9.84 -31.54
N ASP A 836 12.15 -10.42 -31.27
CA ASP A 836 11.66 -11.62 -31.95
C ASP A 836 11.54 -11.43 -33.46
N GLY A 837 12.10 -12.37 -34.22
CA GLY A 837 12.17 -12.31 -35.69
C GLY A 837 13.22 -11.33 -36.25
N GLU A 838 13.83 -10.49 -35.41
CA GLU A 838 14.79 -9.46 -35.83
C GLU A 838 16.22 -9.77 -35.36
N THR A 839 16.43 -9.91 -34.05
CA THR A 839 17.75 -10.16 -33.45
C THR A 839 17.92 -11.59 -32.95
N GLY A 840 16.87 -12.40 -33.05
CA GLY A 840 16.78 -13.77 -32.56
C GLY A 840 15.33 -14.27 -32.63
N LEU A 841 15.08 -15.45 -32.07
CA LEU A 841 13.75 -16.06 -32.01
C LEU A 841 13.34 -16.32 -30.56
N LEU A 842 12.07 -16.04 -30.25
CA LEU A 842 11.48 -16.34 -28.95
C LEU A 842 10.53 -17.53 -29.05
N VAL A 843 10.70 -18.52 -28.16
CA VAL A 843 9.87 -19.75 -28.13
C VAL A 843 9.12 -19.90 -26.81
N PRO A 844 7.97 -20.59 -26.76
CA PRO A 844 7.27 -20.88 -25.51
C PRO A 844 8.13 -21.68 -24.52
N PRO A 845 7.97 -21.46 -23.20
CA PRO A 845 8.66 -22.26 -22.18
C PRO A 845 8.22 -23.72 -22.24
N ARG A 846 9.18 -24.64 -22.06
CA ARG A 846 8.93 -26.10 -21.96
C ARG A 846 8.33 -26.71 -23.24
N ASP A 847 8.66 -26.16 -24.39
CA ASP A 847 8.19 -26.64 -25.69
C ASP A 847 9.38 -27.06 -26.58
N PRO A 848 9.81 -28.34 -26.52
CA PRO A 848 10.88 -28.85 -27.36
C PRO A 848 10.58 -28.80 -28.86
N ALA A 849 9.31 -28.89 -29.25
CA ALA A 849 8.91 -28.87 -30.67
C ALA A 849 9.08 -27.46 -31.25
N ALA A 850 8.59 -26.43 -30.55
CA ALA A 850 8.80 -25.05 -30.95
C ALA A 850 10.30 -24.67 -30.98
N LEU A 851 11.09 -25.18 -30.03
CA LEU A 851 12.54 -25.02 -30.05
C LEU A 851 13.17 -25.71 -31.26
N ALA A 852 12.76 -26.94 -31.57
CA ALA A 852 13.25 -27.68 -32.74
C ALA A 852 12.94 -26.94 -34.05
N ASP A 853 11.71 -26.45 -34.23
CA ASP A 853 11.32 -25.71 -35.44
C ASP A 853 12.09 -24.39 -35.60
N ALA A 854 12.34 -23.67 -34.48
CA ALA A 854 13.16 -22.46 -34.49
C ALA A 854 14.63 -22.76 -34.85
N ILE A 855 15.18 -23.86 -34.34
CA ILE A 855 16.54 -24.31 -34.67
C ILE A 855 16.62 -24.71 -36.14
N GLU A 856 15.69 -25.53 -36.64
CA GLU A 856 15.64 -25.95 -38.04
C GLU A 856 15.63 -24.73 -38.97
N ARG A 857 14.82 -23.72 -38.65
CA ARG A 857 14.75 -22.48 -39.43
C ARG A 857 16.11 -21.79 -39.55
N LEU A 858 16.88 -21.69 -38.46
CA LEU A 858 18.22 -21.07 -38.48
C LEU A 858 19.30 -21.99 -39.05
N VAL A 859 19.11 -23.30 -39.02
CA VAL A 859 20.01 -24.27 -39.66
C VAL A 859 19.86 -24.18 -41.18
N ARG A 860 18.61 -24.16 -41.69
CA ARG A 860 18.28 -24.18 -43.12
C ARG A 860 18.42 -22.83 -43.83
N ASP A 861 18.32 -21.71 -43.11
CA ASP A 861 18.41 -20.36 -43.67
C ASP A 861 19.66 -19.61 -43.15
N PRO A 862 20.83 -19.80 -43.79
CA PRO A 862 22.07 -19.15 -43.37
C PRO A 862 22.02 -17.61 -43.52
N ASP A 863 21.23 -17.09 -44.46
CA ASP A 863 21.06 -15.65 -44.64
C ASP A 863 20.28 -15.04 -43.47
N LEU A 864 19.19 -15.68 -43.04
CA LEU A 864 18.46 -15.28 -41.84
C LEU A 864 19.36 -15.35 -40.61
N ARG A 865 20.15 -16.42 -40.48
CA ARG A 865 21.12 -16.59 -39.40
C ARG A 865 22.12 -15.42 -39.35
N ALA A 866 22.70 -15.05 -40.49
CA ALA A 866 23.63 -13.92 -40.61
C ALA A 866 22.97 -12.56 -40.34
N ARG A 867 21.76 -12.33 -40.86
CA ARG A 867 21.00 -11.09 -40.61
C ARG A 867 20.69 -10.90 -39.12
N MET A 868 20.20 -11.94 -38.45
CA MET A 868 19.89 -11.91 -37.02
C MET A 868 21.15 -11.74 -36.17
N ALA A 869 22.25 -12.41 -36.51
CA ALA A 869 23.56 -12.22 -35.89
C ALA A 869 24.02 -10.74 -35.93
N ALA A 870 23.97 -10.12 -37.11
CA ALA A 870 24.36 -8.73 -37.27
C ALA A 870 23.45 -7.76 -36.51
N ALA A 871 22.12 -8.00 -36.54
CA ALA A 871 21.15 -7.20 -35.80
C ALA A 871 21.33 -7.36 -34.27
N GLY A 872 21.59 -8.57 -33.80
CA GLY A 872 21.89 -8.87 -32.41
C GLY A 872 23.14 -8.15 -31.91
N ARG A 873 24.24 -8.19 -32.68
CA ARG A 873 25.47 -7.46 -32.35
C ARG A 873 25.22 -5.96 -32.22
N ARG A 874 24.56 -5.33 -33.20
CA ARG A 874 24.24 -3.89 -33.14
C ARG A 874 23.46 -3.57 -31.88
N ARG A 875 22.41 -4.33 -31.58
CA ARG A 875 21.60 -4.14 -30.38
C ARG A 875 22.40 -4.30 -29.08
N ALA A 876 23.26 -5.31 -28.99
CA ALA A 876 24.12 -5.52 -27.82
C ALA A 876 25.05 -4.32 -27.56
N VAL A 877 25.69 -3.80 -28.62
CA VAL A 877 26.58 -2.62 -28.55
C VAL A 877 25.82 -1.36 -28.19
N GLU A 878 24.70 -1.08 -28.85
CA GLU A 878 23.97 0.19 -28.69
C GLU A 878 23.23 0.29 -27.35
N LYS A 879 22.67 -0.83 -26.85
CA LYS A 879 21.76 -0.80 -25.69
C LYS A 879 22.33 -1.43 -24.42
N PHE A 880 23.27 -2.37 -24.55
CA PHE A 880 23.74 -3.20 -23.44
C PHE A 880 25.26 -3.13 -23.25
N GLY A 881 25.95 -2.16 -23.85
CA GLY A 881 27.37 -1.91 -23.58
C GLY A 881 27.62 -1.24 -22.23
N PHE A 882 28.82 -1.46 -21.66
CA PHE A 882 29.17 -0.92 -20.34
C PHE A 882 29.25 0.62 -20.27
N ALA A 883 29.50 1.31 -21.38
CA ALA A 883 29.66 2.77 -21.38
C ALA A 883 28.44 3.50 -20.78
N ALA A 884 27.22 3.17 -21.21
CA ALA A 884 26.00 3.76 -20.66
C ALA A 884 25.64 3.20 -19.26
N HIS A 885 25.97 1.92 -19.02
CA HIS A 885 25.67 1.23 -17.77
C HIS A 885 26.42 1.87 -16.58
N ILE A 886 27.73 2.10 -16.72
CA ILE A 886 28.57 2.71 -15.68
C ILE A 886 28.12 4.12 -15.35
N VAL A 887 27.92 4.96 -16.38
CA VAL A 887 27.45 6.35 -16.21
C VAL A 887 26.12 6.40 -15.45
N THR A 888 25.23 5.44 -15.70
CA THR A 888 23.94 5.35 -15.00
C THR A 888 24.14 5.01 -13.52
N PHE A 889 24.98 4.02 -13.20
CA PHE A 889 25.31 3.69 -11.80
C PHE A 889 25.96 4.85 -11.06
N GLU A 890 26.94 5.52 -11.66
CA GLU A 890 27.60 6.68 -11.07
C GLU A 890 26.63 7.82 -10.77
N ARG A 891 25.68 8.07 -11.67
CA ARG A 891 24.62 9.08 -11.47
C ARG A 891 23.73 8.72 -10.29
N VAL A 892 23.41 7.44 -10.11
CA VAL A 892 22.63 6.97 -8.96
C VAL A 892 23.41 7.15 -7.66
N TYR A 893 24.71 6.83 -7.63
CA TYR A 893 25.55 7.07 -6.46
C TYR A 893 25.60 8.56 -6.08
N GLN A 894 25.82 9.44 -7.06
CA GLN A 894 25.81 10.89 -6.84
C GLN A 894 24.48 11.40 -6.29
N ALA A 895 23.36 10.96 -6.87
CA ALA A 895 22.03 11.37 -6.42
C ALA A 895 21.76 10.95 -4.97
N LEU A 896 22.18 9.74 -4.59
CA LEU A 896 22.08 9.25 -3.21
C LEU A 896 22.92 10.10 -2.25
N LEU A 897 24.18 10.37 -2.60
CA LEU A 897 25.10 11.18 -1.80
C LEU A 897 24.57 12.62 -1.62
N ALA A 898 24.09 13.27 -2.69
CA ALA A 898 23.54 14.62 -2.64
C ALA A 898 22.28 14.73 -1.75
N SER A 899 21.39 13.74 -1.81
CA SER A 899 20.14 13.75 -1.04
C SER A 899 20.34 13.74 0.48
N LYS A 900 21.45 13.18 0.98
CA LYS A 900 21.80 13.12 2.41
C LYS A 900 22.52 14.37 2.91
N VAL A 901 23.33 15.03 2.08
CA VAL A 901 23.97 16.32 2.43
C VAL A 901 22.90 17.39 2.72
N ALA A 902 21.83 17.43 1.91
CA ALA A 902 20.70 18.34 2.12
C ALA A 902 19.94 18.08 3.43
N ILE A 903 19.88 16.83 3.90
CA ILE A 903 19.21 16.45 5.15
C ILE A 903 20.09 16.75 6.38
N GLY A 904 21.41 16.57 6.28
CA GLY A 904 22.36 16.88 7.35
C GLY A 904 22.48 18.39 7.66
N PHE A 905 22.33 19.25 6.66
CA PHE A 905 22.24 20.70 6.87
C PHE A 905 20.92 21.12 7.55
N ALA A 906 19.81 20.42 7.28
CA ALA A 906 18.52 20.69 7.90
C ALA A 906 18.43 20.22 9.37
N SER A 907 19.25 19.25 9.78
CA SER A 907 19.28 18.77 11.17
C SER A 907 20.22 19.54 12.09
N ARG A 908 21.23 20.26 11.56
CA ARG A 908 22.13 21.13 12.35
C ARG A 908 21.59 22.55 12.59
N ARG A 909 20.52 22.94 11.89
CA ARG A 909 19.78 24.21 12.08
C ARG A 909 18.47 24.06 12.88
N ARG A 910 18.24 22.91 13.52
CA ARG A 910 17.04 22.66 14.34
C ARG A 910 17.36 22.54 15.80
#